data_AF-A0A3N2N9W2-F1
#
_entry.id   AF-A0A3N2N9W2-F1
#
_cell.length_a   1.000
_cell.length_b   1.000
_cell.length_c   1.000
_cell.angle_alpha   90.00
_cell.angle_beta   90.00
_cell.angle_gamma   90.00
#
_symmetry.space_group_name_H-M   'P 1'
#
loop_
_entity.id
_entity.type
_entity.pdbx_description
1 polymer ?
#
loop_
_entity_poly.entity_id
_entity_poly.type
_entity_poly.pdbx_seq_one_letter_code
_entity_poly.pdbx_strand_id
1 'polypeptide(L)'
;MKLRLLTLIVAVTLMPMALLARNYDMTFTDEKPEAALQIIKKATGYEFVYNKGILSGLDNRTVTGDFHDMSLEQILNRVVTLQLGLDFELVDKTIVLSKGKEERWYKNTFSGQVLDDNGEVLAGATVAVPGTKSVVATDIDGQFSILVEGKSPRIEVSYVGMKTKTVKVDPKQPFVVITLDPTLMNEVVVTGYQNLKRENATGAYQTVSAADIDRSFTGSVADRLEGKVPGLVTYNNGDGQKMTIRGLGSFQANTQPLIVVDGLPIEGGIETVNPYDIENITVLKDAAAASIYGARAANGVIVITTKRASSDKVTIDFNTDITLTEKNNYDNYGWATAAEIIELEKYNFDYIKSRPDGAALNSLVTRYNTRRTRMASAIRALVGNYVGDISDAELDRTLGQYASNDFRQEYLDNFERAQVQQHYNLGLRVQGKSLSSSIVLNYTHDNLGQVGNNSSAITFKYRGDLKVTKWFDLAVGANVISERGKSHYGRPTINEYSPIRSMYNSDGSLADMTQGVYDELPAMSNPDYALKSMWYNPLAEIGMNPVDSRRTNIRTYLQGTLKLLPGWTASGMFQYEDIYYKRNTYREAESADMRNLYNFYTGIGQEAYEDYDENWEPITAYREAVIHYIPDGGRLDQFTSEGAYWTFRAQTQFSRTIFDKHNIDAVAGFEYRNSRDKTSNTVFLGYDDQTQTNKNGIVNFKTLADQNLKPSVLGSDYSMVGAPSGEDFYTSDILHRFYSLYFNANYTFDSRYSLSGSWRLDKTDLFGADPKFRGRPLWSVGASWNAHNESFLRDITWIDALKPRLSYGLTGNIDSSVSSYLVAKIAFNDYTGTNYASLQNPPNDQLRWEKTQTWNAGLDFSFLGYRISGSFDYYHKRGSDLLCSTDVDPTNGVTAVTINNGICVNRGVELQLNGHILEARNRNQLGINAYLNLSYNKNKIIYVNKAPSSGFDALSAGRLHKGYPISGLFSYDYAGLEVVDGLQYVLWRDREGNTHNSSVTNDSFTVNDIVYSGSLDPKFVGTFTPELTWKGFSLSGMFAYYGGHVMRVNTDDMTAEGSESGYNITTFIDAIPSSYLDYWRSGDATRYLANGYASDNIVASADLYTRYASCNVVPADYLKLRNIVVGYTFPNQLTRRIGINEARLRVQMTNVATWVRNNAGKDPEAVNAFDGSNRNKAPRQYTFSLFLNF
;
A
#
# COMPACT_ATOMS: atom_id res chain seq x y z
N MET A 1 10.03 -28.38 38.05
CA MET A 1 10.63 -27.05 38.29
C MET A 1 9.76 -25.85 37.85
N LYS A 2 8.80 -26.02 36.92
CA LYS A 2 8.05 -24.90 36.32
C LYS A 2 6.91 -24.29 37.16
N LEU A 3 6.32 -25.02 38.11
CA LEU A 3 5.25 -24.47 38.95
C LEU A 3 5.79 -23.58 40.07
N ARG A 4 6.95 -23.94 40.66
CA ARG A 4 7.54 -23.23 41.81
C ARG A 4 8.04 -21.82 41.48
N LEU A 5 8.45 -21.54 40.24
CA LEU A 5 8.89 -20.20 39.82
C LEU A 5 7.72 -19.24 39.63
N LEU A 6 6.58 -19.73 39.12
CA LEU A 6 5.35 -18.94 38.99
C LEU A 6 4.74 -18.65 40.37
N THR A 7 4.77 -19.62 41.29
CA THR A 7 4.34 -19.40 42.68
C THR A 7 5.27 -18.44 43.43
N LEU A 8 6.58 -18.47 43.14
CA LEU A 8 7.55 -17.53 43.73
C LEU A 8 7.36 -16.10 43.20
N ILE A 9 7.08 -15.92 41.90
CA ILE A 9 6.83 -14.59 41.31
C ILE A 9 5.49 -14.04 41.80
N VAL A 10 4.44 -14.86 41.87
CA VAL A 10 3.13 -14.44 42.40
C VAL A 10 3.21 -14.13 43.91
N ALA A 11 4.00 -14.90 44.69
CA ALA A 11 4.24 -14.64 46.10
C ALA A 11 5.09 -13.38 46.35
N VAL A 12 6.02 -13.03 45.45
CA VAL A 12 6.81 -11.79 45.53
C VAL A 12 6.00 -10.57 45.08
N THR A 13 5.03 -10.71 44.16
CA THR A 13 4.11 -9.62 43.77
C THR A 13 2.96 -9.40 44.75
N LEU A 14 2.68 -10.35 45.65
CA LEU A 14 1.62 -10.26 46.66
C LEU A 14 2.15 -9.97 48.08
N MET A 15 3.45 -9.75 48.27
CA MET A 15 3.95 -9.21 49.54
C MET A 15 3.48 -7.76 49.67
N PRO A 16 2.73 -7.39 50.73
CA PRO A 16 2.57 -6.01 51.08
C PRO A 16 3.95 -5.54 51.54
N MET A 17 4.67 -4.79 50.68
CA MET A 17 5.81 -3.98 51.12
C MET A 17 5.27 -2.82 51.96
N ALA A 18 4.88 -3.14 53.20
CA ALA A 18 4.73 -2.18 54.26
C ALA A 18 6.14 -1.79 54.74
N LEU A 19 6.84 -0.99 53.94
CA LEU A 19 7.78 -0.02 54.49
C LEU A 19 6.90 1.06 55.11
N LEU A 20 6.60 0.88 56.40
CA LEU A 20 5.69 1.72 57.18
C LEU A 20 6.13 3.18 57.11
N ALA A 21 5.43 3.98 56.31
CA ALA A 21 5.15 5.35 56.73
C ALA A 21 4.37 5.22 58.05
N ARG A 22 5.05 5.47 59.16
CA ARG A 22 4.44 5.38 60.49
C ARG A 22 3.58 6.62 60.67
N ASN A 23 2.27 6.42 60.74
CA ASN A 23 1.32 7.47 61.08
C ASN A 23 1.20 7.56 62.61
N TYR A 24 0.85 8.75 63.10
CA TYR A 24 0.79 9.07 64.52
C TYR A 24 -0.54 9.74 64.86
N ASP A 25 -1.04 9.42 66.04
CA ASP A 25 -2.16 10.10 66.67
C ASP A 25 -1.61 11.03 67.75
N MET A 26 -1.99 12.31 67.73
CA MET A 26 -1.53 13.31 68.69
C MET A 26 -2.63 14.34 68.96
N THR A 27 -2.89 14.58 70.23
CA THR A 27 -3.85 15.60 70.68
C THR A 27 -3.11 16.70 71.43
N PHE A 28 -3.41 17.95 71.11
CA PHE A 28 -2.86 19.15 71.74
C PHE A 28 -4.01 19.99 72.29
N THR A 29 -3.95 20.33 73.57
CA THR A 29 -4.94 21.12 74.29
C THR A 29 -4.34 22.44 74.77
N ASP A 30 -4.23 23.41 73.86
CA ASP A 30 -3.69 24.75 74.13
C ASP A 30 -2.23 24.75 74.65
N GLU A 31 -1.41 23.86 74.08
CA GLU A 31 -0.05 23.60 74.55
C GLU A 31 0.91 24.74 74.19
N LYS A 32 1.80 25.11 75.11
CA LYS A 32 2.91 26.03 74.82
C LYS A 32 3.90 25.41 73.81
N PRO A 33 4.66 26.23 73.05
CA PRO A 33 5.57 25.73 72.00
C PRO A 33 6.50 24.61 72.47
N GLU A 34 7.19 24.77 73.61
CA GLU A 34 8.03 23.72 74.18
C GLU A 34 7.25 22.44 74.51
N ALA A 35 6.05 22.57 75.08
CA ALA A 35 5.22 21.43 75.46
C ALA A 35 4.74 20.66 74.22
N ALA A 36 4.32 21.38 73.16
CA ALA A 36 3.93 20.78 71.90
C ALA A 36 5.08 20.00 71.23
N LEU A 37 6.30 20.55 71.23
CA LEU A 37 7.48 19.85 70.71
C LEU A 37 7.82 18.60 71.54
N GLN A 38 7.63 18.65 72.86
CA GLN A 38 7.81 17.47 73.72
C GLN A 38 6.77 16.38 73.45
N ILE A 39 5.52 16.74 73.17
CA ILE A 39 4.48 15.77 72.78
C ILE A 39 4.89 15.06 71.48
N ILE A 40 5.34 15.81 70.47
CA ILE A 40 5.79 15.24 69.20
C ILE A 40 7.02 14.35 69.40
N LYS A 41 8.00 14.82 70.18
CA LYS A 41 9.20 14.04 70.54
C LYS A 41 8.84 12.72 71.21
N LYS A 42 7.96 12.75 72.19
CA LYS A 42 7.54 11.56 72.95
C LYS A 42 6.78 10.57 72.08
N ALA A 43 5.92 11.04 71.18
CA ALA A 43 5.11 10.20 70.32
C ALA A 43 5.90 9.58 69.14
N THR A 44 6.94 10.28 68.65
CA THR A 44 7.67 9.87 67.43
C THR A 44 9.07 9.33 67.68
N GLY A 45 9.68 9.67 68.81
CA GLY A 45 11.07 9.35 69.13
C GLY A 45 12.11 10.20 68.39
N TYR A 46 11.70 11.30 67.75
CA TYR A 46 12.59 12.25 67.10
C TYR A 46 13.10 13.32 68.07
N GLU A 47 14.37 13.66 67.98
CA GLU A 47 15.01 14.71 68.79
C GLU A 47 14.84 16.08 68.13
N PHE A 48 14.59 17.13 68.93
CA PHE A 48 14.50 18.50 68.40
C PHE A 48 15.78 19.28 68.72
N VAL A 49 16.36 19.92 67.71
CA VAL A 49 17.54 20.80 67.85
C VAL A 49 17.17 22.20 67.39
N TYR A 50 17.33 23.19 68.28
CA TYR A 50 17.00 24.58 68.01
C TYR A 50 17.73 25.53 68.96
N ASN A 51 17.89 26.80 68.55
CA ASN A 51 18.34 27.84 69.46
C ASN A 51 17.18 28.23 70.39
N LYS A 52 17.39 28.20 71.71
CA LYS A 52 16.36 28.49 72.72
C LYS A 52 15.68 29.85 72.52
N GLY A 53 16.38 30.82 71.95
CA GLY A 53 15.84 32.14 71.61
C GLY A 53 14.75 32.15 70.52
N ILE A 54 14.59 31.06 69.77
CA ILE A 54 13.55 30.93 68.73
C ILE A 54 12.18 30.66 69.38
N LEU A 55 12.13 29.96 70.50
CA LEU A 55 10.87 29.67 71.21
C LEU A 55 10.45 30.80 72.16
N SER A 56 11.40 31.52 72.76
CA SER A 56 11.10 32.65 73.67
C SER A 56 10.32 33.80 73.03
N GLY A 57 10.27 33.88 71.70
CA GLY A 57 9.45 34.85 70.97
C GLY A 57 8.01 34.37 70.69
N LEU A 58 7.68 33.15 71.10
CA LEU A 58 6.42 32.46 70.79
C LEU A 58 5.54 32.23 72.02
N ASP A 59 5.86 32.84 73.17
CA ASP A 59 5.15 32.64 74.45
C ASP A 59 3.64 32.95 74.37
N ASN A 60 3.21 33.77 73.41
CA ASN A 60 1.81 34.11 73.14
C ASN A 60 1.12 33.15 72.15
N ARG A 61 1.81 32.17 71.60
CA ARG A 61 1.24 31.15 70.72
C ARG A 61 0.98 29.87 71.49
N THR A 62 -0.06 29.16 71.09
CA THR A 62 -0.40 27.84 71.60
C THR A 62 -0.69 26.90 70.44
N VAL A 63 -0.53 25.61 70.69
CA VAL A 63 -0.83 24.54 69.75
C VAL A 63 -2.10 23.84 70.22
N THR A 64 -3.11 23.83 69.36
CA THR A 64 -4.36 23.10 69.59
C THR A 64 -4.70 22.27 68.36
N GLY A 65 -5.17 21.06 68.58
CA GLY A 65 -5.65 20.19 67.51
C GLY A 65 -5.59 18.72 67.88
N ASP A 66 -6.48 17.95 67.28
CA ASP A 66 -6.49 16.50 67.37
C ASP A 66 -6.15 15.91 66.00
N PHE A 67 -5.03 15.19 65.91
CA PHE A 67 -4.49 14.65 64.68
C PHE A 67 -4.54 13.13 64.76
N HIS A 68 -5.19 12.51 63.80
CA HIS A 68 -5.34 11.05 63.73
C HIS A 68 -4.82 10.54 62.39
N ASP A 69 -4.09 9.43 62.41
CA ASP A 69 -3.52 8.73 61.25
C ASP A 69 -2.72 9.65 60.30
N MET A 70 -1.89 10.54 60.86
CA MET A 70 -1.08 11.50 60.09
C MET A 70 0.41 11.15 60.11
N SER A 71 1.11 11.40 59.00
CA SER A 71 2.56 11.24 58.97
C SER A 71 3.27 12.30 59.83
N LEU A 72 4.49 12.01 60.30
CA LEU A 72 5.30 12.97 61.07
C LEU A 72 5.44 14.32 60.36
N GLU A 73 5.68 14.31 59.05
CA GLU A 73 5.82 15.53 58.24
C GLU A 73 4.52 16.35 58.18
N GLN A 74 3.35 15.68 58.12
CA GLN A 74 2.06 16.37 58.18
C GLN A 74 1.82 17.02 59.55
N ILE A 75 2.19 16.33 60.63
CA ILE A 75 2.08 16.85 62.00
C ILE A 75 3.03 18.03 62.19
N LEU A 76 4.28 17.93 61.74
CA LEU A 76 5.25 19.03 61.82
C LEU A 76 4.79 20.23 61.00
N ASN A 77 4.27 20.04 59.78
CA ASN A 77 3.71 21.15 59.00
C ASN A 77 2.53 21.84 59.71
N ARG A 78 1.64 21.08 60.35
CA ARG A 78 0.48 21.65 61.06
C ARG A 78 0.84 22.32 62.38
N VAL A 79 1.73 21.72 63.15
CA VAL A 79 2.11 22.21 64.48
C VAL A 79 3.25 23.23 64.37
N VAL A 80 4.38 22.85 63.80
CA VAL A 80 5.60 23.66 63.76
C VAL A 80 5.47 24.80 62.74
N THR A 81 5.04 24.52 61.52
CA THR A 81 4.97 25.55 60.47
C THR A 81 3.72 26.42 60.56
N LEU A 82 2.53 25.81 60.66
CA LEU A 82 1.27 26.58 60.59
C LEU A 82 0.91 27.27 61.92
N GLN A 83 1.05 26.60 63.07
CA GLN A 83 0.67 27.18 64.37
C GLN A 83 1.84 27.94 65.02
N LEU A 84 3.03 27.33 65.08
CA LEU A 84 4.20 27.96 65.70
C LEU A 84 4.94 28.94 64.78
N GLY A 85 4.73 28.89 63.46
CA GLY A 85 5.38 29.80 62.50
C GLY A 85 6.89 29.57 62.37
N LEU A 86 7.34 28.33 62.57
CA LEU A 86 8.73 27.90 62.48
C LEU A 86 8.96 27.00 61.26
N ASP A 87 10.17 27.02 60.71
CA ASP A 87 10.58 26.07 59.67
C ASP A 87 11.29 24.88 60.32
N PHE A 88 11.16 23.70 59.72
CA PHE A 88 11.83 22.49 60.19
C PHE A 88 12.54 21.74 59.06
N GLU A 89 13.64 21.09 59.39
CA GLU A 89 14.35 20.16 58.52
C GLU A 89 14.53 18.82 59.26
N LEU A 90 14.21 17.72 58.58
CA LEU A 90 14.42 16.37 59.09
C LEU A 90 15.79 15.86 58.62
N VAL A 91 16.70 15.65 59.57
CA VAL A 91 18.02 15.05 59.32
C VAL A 91 18.11 13.80 60.18
N ASP A 92 18.05 12.62 59.55
CA ASP A 92 17.96 11.31 60.20
C ASP A 92 16.83 11.22 61.25
N LYS A 93 17.16 11.15 62.55
CA LYS A 93 16.22 11.12 63.68
C LYS A 93 16.14 12.45 64.44
N THR A 94 16.60 13.53 63.81
CA THR A 94 16.64 14.86 64.41
C THR A 94 15.82 15.84 63.56
N ILE A 95 15.00 16.64 64.24
CA ILE A 95 14.21 17.72 63.67
C ILE A 95 14.90 19.02 64.06
N VAL A 96 15.52 19.67 63.07
CA VAL A 96 16.18 20.96 63.27
C VAL A 96 15.13 22.05 63.08
N LEU A 97 14.87 22.86 64.11
CA LEU A 97 13.97 24.00 63.99
C LEU A 97 14.76 25.27 63.71
N SER A 98 14.24 26.06 62.78
CA SER A 98 14.75 27.37 62.45
C SER A 98 13.62 28.39 62.56
N LYS A 99 13.99 29.66 62.78
CA LYS A 99 13.01 30.76 62.71
C LYS A 99 12.39 30.70 61.32
N GLY A 100 11.07 30.52 61.27
CA GLY A 100 10.35 30.46 60.00
C GLY A 100 10.73 31.68 59.18
N LYS A 101 11.16 31.47 57.93
CA LYS A 101 11.23 32.60 57.01
C LYS A 101 9.83 33.20 56.98
N GLU A 102 9.70 34.52 57.07
CA GLU A 102 8.43 35.17 56.76
C GLU A 102 8.11 34.87 55.28
N GLU A 103 7.51 33.71 55.03
CA GLU A 103 6.94 33.38 53.73
C GLU A 103 5.62 34.12 53.65
N ARG A 104 5.74 35.38 53.22
CA ARG A 104 4.61 36.22 52.85
C ARG A 104 3.77 35.46 51.84
N TRP A 105 2.47 35.38 52.08
CA TRP A 105 1.50 34.99 51.07
C TRP A 105 1.72 35.86 49.83
N TYR A 106 2.28 35.25 48.78
CA TYR A 106 2.64 35.96 47.57
C TYR A 106 1.41 35.98 46.68
N LYS A 107 0.90 37.16 46.35
CA LYS A 107 -0.12 37.40 45.33
C LYS A 107 0.37 38.53 44.45
N ASN A 108 1.05 38.18 43.37
CA ASN A 108 1.64 39.16 42.46
C ASN A 108 1.66 38.60 41.04
N THR A 109 1.61 39.51 40.07
CA THR A 109 1.80 39.18 38.67
C THR A 109 3.30 38.95 38.43
N PHE A 110 3.63 37.78 37.92
CA PHE A 110 4.97 37.38 37.54
C PHE A 110 5.08 37.42 36.02
N SER A 111 6.07 38.15 35.51
CA SER A 111 6.30 38.25 34.08
C SER A 111 7.60 37.53 33.69
N GLY A 112 7.76 37.22 32.42
CA GLY A 112 8.99 36.61 31.96
C GLY A 112 8.99 36.39 30.46
N GLN A 113 10.07 35.82 29.96
CA GLN A 113 10.26 35.48 28.55
C GLN A 113 10.68 34.01 28.45
N VAL A 114 10.06 33.24 27.57
CA VAL A 114 10.42 31.85 27.31
C VAL A 114 11.24 31.79 26.02
N LEU A 115 12.40 31.16 26.11
CA LEU A 115 13.33 30.96 25.01
C LEU A 115 13.56 29.45 24.78
N ASP A 116 14.07 29.08 23.62
CA ASP A 116 14.69 27.78 23.40
C ASP A 116 16.16 27.76 23.87
N ASP A 117 16.81 26.60 23.74
CA ASP A 117 18.22 26.37 24.05
C ASP A 117 19.19 27.21 23.20
N ASN A 118 18.71 27.71 22.06
CA ASN A 118 19.43 28.59 21.15
C ASN A 118 19.19 30.09 21.43
N GLY A 119 18.34 30.42 22.41
CA GLY A 119 18.00 31.79 22.80
C GLY A 119 16.91 32.45 21.94
N GLU A 120 16.19 31.70 21.11
CA GLU A 120 15.05 32.19 20.35
C GLU A 120 13.76 32.18 21.15
N VAL A 121 12.88 33.15 20.89
CA VAL A 121 11.63 33.33 21.65
C VAL A 121 10.61 32.24 21.32
N LEU A 122 10.14 31.54 22.35
CA LEU A 122 9.10 30.52 22.21
C LEU A 122 7.72 31.15 22.38
N ALA A 123 7.15 31.62 21.29
CA ALA A 123 5.80 32.16 21.23
C ALA A 123 4.74 31.05 21.30
N GLY A 124 3.78 31.16 22.22
CA GLY A 124 2.76 30.13 22.48
C GLY A 124 3.14 29.08 23.54
N ALA A 125 4.25 29.23 24.25
CA ALA A 125 4.60 28.40 25.40
C ALA A 125 3.59 28.56 26.51
N THR A 126 3.10 27.43 27.02
CA THR A 126 2.12 27.39 28.09
C THR A 126 2.84 27.55 29.42
N VAL A 127 2.51 28.60 30.17
CA VAL A 127 2.98 28.87 31.52
C VAL A 127 1.82 28.67 32.48
N ALA A 128 1.97 27.75 33.44
CA ALA A 128 0.93 27.41 34.40
C ALA A 128 1.44 27.47 35.84
N VAL A 129 0.58 27.79 36.80
CA VAL A 129 0.86 27.61 38.22
C VAL A 129 0.27 26.26 38.67
N PRO A 130 1.10 25.25 39.00
CA PRO A 130 0.62 23.90 39.32
C PRO A 130 -0.40 23.89 40.45
N GLY A 131 -1.49 23.14 40.27
CA GLY A 131 -2.57 23.04 41.25
C GLY A 131 -3.59 24.20 41.22
N THR A 132 -3.46 25.16 40.30
CA THR A 132 -4.40 26.27 40.13
C THR A 132 -5.00 26.31 38.71
N LYS A 133 -5.94 27.24 38.46
CA LYS A 133 -6.45 27.54 37.12
C LYS A 133 -5.67 28.65 36.39
N SER A 134 -4.63 29.20 37.02
CA SER A 134 -3.79 30.24 36.41
C SER A 134 -2.92 29.61 35.34
N VAL A 135 -3.28 29.86 34.07
CA VAL A 135 -2.55 29.42 32.87
C VAL A 135 -2.56 30.57 31.87
N VAL A 136 -1.41 30.87 31.28
CA VAL A 136 -1.25 31.84 30.20
C VAL A 136 -0.33 31.28 29.12
N ALA A 137 -0.46 31.75 27.89
CA ALA A 137 0.50 31.46 26.83
C ALA A 137 1.43 32.66 26.62
N THR A 138 2.66 32.43 26.18
CA THR A 138 3.58 33.49 25.79
C THR A 138 3.17 34.17 24.49
N ASP A 139 3.48 35.46 24.35
CA ASP A 139 3.25 36.26 23.14
C ASP A 139 4.36 36.09 22.09
N ILE A 140 4.36 36.95 21.06
CA ILE A 140 5.29 36.88 19.92
C ILE A 140 6.76 37.13 20.30
N ASP A 141 6.99 37.87 21.39
CA ASP A 141 8.32 38.12 21.92
C ASP A 141 8.68 37.07 22.97
N GLY A 142 7.90 35.98 23.07
CA GLY A 142 8.06 34.93 24.06
C GLY A 142 7.67 35.39 25.47
N GLN A 143 7.05 36.57 25.62
CA GLN A 143 6.76 37.12 26.93
C GLN A 143 5.45 36.61 27.50
N PHE A 144 5.40 36.43 28.82
CA PHE A 144 4.20 36.08 29.55
C PHE A 144 4.04 36.95 30.77
N SER A 145 2.81 37.03 31.27
CA SER A 145 2.47 37.66 32.53
C SER A 145 1.36 36.86 33.21
N ILE A 146 1.65 36.30 34.38
CA ILE A 146 0.75 35.36 35.08
C ILE A 146 0.57 35.75 36.54
N LEU A 147 -0.66 35.73 37.04
CA LEU A 147 -0.93 35.93 38.46
C LEU A 147 -0.57 34.68 39.23
N VAL A 148 0.37 34.82 40.16
CA VAL A 148 0.86 33.73 40.98
C VAL A 148 0.44 33.96 42.43
N GLU A 149 -0.31 32.99 42.99
CA GLU A 149 -0.80 33.02 44.38
C GLU A 149 -0.32 31.79 45.16
N GLY A 150 0.38 31.99 46.28
CA GLY A 150 0.79 30.89 47.16
C GLY A 150 1.95 31.22 48.10
N LYS A 151 2.31 30.27 48.98
CA LYS A 151 3.37 30.43 49.98
C LYS A 151 4.79 30.21 49.41
N SER A 152 4.91 29.37 48.38
CA SER A 152 6.16 29.12 47.64
C SER A 152 5.85 28.72 46.19
N PRO A 153 5.27 29.64 45.39
CA PRO A 153 4.71 29.24 44.11
C PRO A 153 5.80 28.90 43.07
N ARG A 154 5.46 27.95 42.20
CA ARG A 154 6.26 27.53 41.06
C ARG A 154 5.44 27.77 39.80
N ILE A 155 6.12 28.02 38.69
CA ILE A 155 5.51 28.02 37.36
C ILE A 155 6.07 26.84 36.57
N GLU A 156 5.22 26.22 35.77
CA GLU A 156 5.57 25.15 34.85
C GLU A 156 5.43 25.69 33.43
N VAL A 157 6.51 25.57 32.65
CA VAL A 157 6.56 26.03 31.27
C VAL A 157 6.70 24.83 30.34
N SER A 158 5.80 24.73 29.37
CA SER A 158 5.81 23.68 28.36
C SER A 158 5.67 24.25 26.95
N TYR A 159 6.37 23.64 25.99
CA TYR A 159 6.32 23.96 24.57
C TYR A 159 6.43 22.68 23.76
N VAL A 160 5.70 22.58 22.65
CA VAL A 160 5.70 21.38 21.81
C VAL A 160 7.11 21.16 21.25
N GLY A 161 7.64 19.94 21.43
CA GLY A 161 9.01 19.60 21.03
C GLY A 161 10.09 19.93 22.08
N MET A 162 9.74 20.53 23.23
CA MET A 162 10.69 20.88 24.29
C MET A 162 10.44 20.16 25.61
N LYS A 163 11.46 20.06 26.48
CA LYS A 163 11.32 19.57 27.86
C LYS A 163 10.53 20.59 28.68
N THR A 164 9.45 20.12 29.32
CA THR A 164 8.75 20.92 30.33
C THR A 164 9.69 21.29 31.47
N LYS A 165 9.72 22.57 31.85
CA LYS A 165 10.62 23.11 32.88
C LYS A 165 9.81 23.74 34.00
N THR A 166 10.06 23.30 35.23
CA THR A 166 9.48 23.91 36.43
C THR A 166 10.45 24.95 36.99
N VAL A 167 9.99 26.19 37.13
CA VAL A 167 10.77 27.32 37.63
C VAL A 167 10.19 27.81 38.96
N LYS A 168 11.05 27.99 39.97
CA LYS A 168 10.66 28.58 41.25
C LYS A 168 10.52 30.09 41.08
N VAL A 169 9.42 30.66 41.57
CA VAL A 169 9.18 32.11 41.51
C VAL A 169 9.99 32.79 42.62
N ASP A 170 10.90 33.71 42.25
CA ASP A 170 11.63 34.55 43.21
C ASP A 170 10.89 35.89 43.41
N PRO A 171 10.40 36.21 44.62
CA PRO A 171 9.72 37.48 44.91
C PRO A 171 10.56 38.73 44.65
N LYS A 172 11.89 38.61 44.56
CA LYS A 172 12.82 39.73 44.29
C LYS A 172 13.11 39.94 42.80
N GLN A 173 12.72 39.02 41.93
CA GLN A 173 12.91 39.10 40.48
C GLN A 173 11.57 38.95 39.74
N PRO A 174 10.82 40.03 39.50
CA PRO A 174 9.50 39.97 38.87
C PRO A 174 9.53 39.60 37.37
N PHE A 175 10.71 39.49 36.77
CA PHE A 175 10.94 39.09 35.38
C PHE A 175 11.97 37.96 35.31
N VAL A 176 11.65 36.87 34.60
CA VAL A 176 12.55 35.72 34.41
C VAL A 176 12.67 35.32 32.94
N VAL A 177 13.85 34.89 32.52
CA VAL A 177 14.07 34.26 31.20
C VAL A 177 14.16 32.74 31.37
N ILE A 178 13.33 31.99 30.65
CA ILE A 178 13.16 30.55 30.80
C ILE A 178 13.54 29.86 29.49
N THR A 179 14.72 29.26 29.44
CA THR A 179 15.19 28.45 28.31
C THR A 179 14.65 27.01 28.42
N LEU A 180 14.00 26.49 27.37
CA LEU A 180 13.55 25.09 27.26
C LEU A 180 14.45 24.30 26.30
N ASP A 181 14.75 23.04 26.65
CA ASP A 181 15.62 22.16 25.84
C ASP A 181 14.81 21.32 24.84
N PRO A 182 15.27 21.07 23.60
CA PRO A 182 14.60 20.22 22.62
C PRO A 182 14.50 18.74 23.04
N THR A 183 13.48 18.05 22.53
CA THR A 183 13.16 16.66 22.89
C THR A 183 12.89 15.75 21.70
N LEU A 184 13.95 15.19 21.12
CA LEU A 184 13.82 14.06 20.18
C LEU A 184 13.42 12.74 20.88
N MET A 185 13.72 12.60 22.18
CA MET A 185 13.49 11.36 22.95
C MET A 185 12.09 11.23 23.57
N ASN A 186 11.28 12.30 23.56
CA ASN A 186 9.88 12.27 24.03
C ASN A 186 8.88 11.86 22.94
N GLU A 187 9.34 11.61 21.72
CA GLU A 187 8.51 11.10 20.63
C GLU A 187 7.80 9.81 21.07
N VAL A 188 6.53 9.70 20.71
CA VAL A 188 5.69 8.55 21.05
C VAL A 188 5.59 7.62 19.86
N VAL A 189 6.03 6.38 20.04
CA VAL A 189 5.85 5.28 19.11
C VAL A 189 4.45 4.71 19.32
N VAL A 190 3.58 4.91 18.33
CA VAL A 190 2.22 4.37 18.35
C VAL A 190 2.26 2.96 17.78
N THR A 191 2.18 1.97 18.65
CA THR A 191 2.10 0.55 18.24
C THR A 191 0.67 0.14 17.88
N GLY A 192 -0.28 1.06 17.98
CA GLY A 192 -1.73 0.89 17.79
C GLY A 192 -2.48 0.24 18.95
N TYR A 193 -1.82 -0.55 19.80
CA TYR A 193 -2.39 -1.03 21.07
C TYR A 193 -2.01 -0.16 22.27
N GLN A 194 -0.80 0.41 22.24
CA GLN A 194 -0.22 1.24 23.29
C GLN A 194 0.69 2.31 22.68
N ASN A 195 0.86 3.39 23.41
CA ASN A 195 1.75 4.49 23.10
C ASN A 195 3.01 4.36 23.94
N LEU A 196 4.14 4.07 23.31
CA LEU A 196 5.43 3.90 24.01
C LEU A 196 6.32 5.10 23.73
N LYS A 197 7.02 5.60 24.75
CA LYS A 197 8.09 6.58 24.49
C LYS A 197 9.20 5.93 23.66
N ARG A 198 9.81 6.70 22.76
CA ARG A 198 10.97 6.28 21.94
C ARG A 198 12.10 5.70 22.80
N GLU A 199 12.37 6.28 23.97
CA GLU A 199 13.36 5.76 24.94
C GLU A 199 13.02 4.35 25.50
N ASN A 200 11.75 3.96 25.53
CA ASN A 200 11.31 2.67 26.09
C ASN A 200 11.15 1.56 25.04
N ALA A 201 11.09 1.92 23.75
CA ALA A 201 10.88 0.95 22.68
C ALA A 201 12.09 0.03 22.47
N THR A 202 11.86 -1.26 22.24
CA THR A 202 12.92 -2.29 22.08
C THR A 202 12.96 -2.90 20.68
N GLY A 203 11.86 -2.85 19.92
CA GLY A 203 11.77 -3.35 18.55
C GLY A 203 12.24 -2.36 17.50
N ALA A 204 12.29 -2.80 16.25
CA ALA A 204 12.55 -1.97 15.07
C ALA A 204 11.26 -1.38 14.52
N TYR A 205 11.23 -0.05 14.46
CA TYR A 205 10.14 0.74 13.92
C TYR A 205 10.69 1.94 13.16
N GLN A 206 9.85 2.51 12.30
CA GLN A 206 10.11 3.81 11.69
C GLN A 206 8.88 4.68 11.88
N THR A 207 9.05 5.86 12.45
CA THR A 207 8.00 6.89 12.44
C THR A 207 8.23 7.83 11.26
N VAL A 208 7.16 8.18 10.57
CA VAL A 208 7.10 9.19 9.51
C VAL A 208 6.08 10.23 9.98
N SER A 209 6.52 11.47 10.21
CA SER A 209 5.67 12.55 10.72
C SER A 209 4.80 13.15 9.62
N ALA A 210 3.76 13.92 10.00
CA ALA A 210 2.99 14.72 9.05
C ALA A 210 3.89 15.65 8.20
N ALA A 211 4.94 16.21 8.79
CA ALA A 211 5.89 17.06 8.07
C ALA A 211 6.69 16.27 7.01
N ASP A 212 7.06 15.03 7.31
CA ASP A 212 7.76 14.16 6.34
C ASP A 212 6.84 13.76 5.18
N ILE A 213 5.55 13.51 5.46
CA ILE A 213 4.51 13.23 4.45
C ILE A 213 4.27 14.48 3.60
N ASP A 214 4.27 15.67 4.19
CA ASP A 214 4.10 16.94 3.47
C ASP A 214 5.28 17.31 2.55
N ARG A 215 6.45 16.66 2.69
CA ARG A 215 7.59 16.86 1.78
C ARG A 215 7.36 16.28 0.37
N SER A 216 6.41 15.35 0.21
CA SER A 216 5.94 14.85 -1.09
C SER A 216 4.42 14.80 -1.08
N PHE A 217 3.77 15.67 -1.85
CA PHE A 217 2.31 15.87 -1.77
C PHE A 217 1.52 15.26 -2.93
N THR A 218 2.18 14.53 -3.83
CA THR A 218 1.52 13.80 -4.93
C THR A 218 1.29 12.33 -4.56
N GLY A 219 0.25 11.74 -5.13
CA GLY A 219 -0.01 10.31 -5.02
C GLY A 219 -0.64 9.86 -3.69
N SER A 220 -0.74 8.54 -3.56
CA SER A 220 -1.33 7.84 -2.42
C SER A 220 -0.42 7.90 -1.18
N VAL A 221 -0.94 7.48 -0.02
CA VAL A 221 -0.13 7.34 1.20
C VAL A 221 1.04 6.36 0.99
N ALA A 222 0.86 5.32 0.19
CA ALA A 222 1.91 4.36 -0.16
C ALA A 222 3.07 5.03 -0.90
N ASP A 223 2.77 5.88 -1.89
CA ASP A 223 3.76 6.61 -2.69
C ASP A 223 4.56 7.58 -1.81
N ARG A 224 3.90 8.20 -0.82
CA ARG A 224 4.55 9.13 0.14
C ARG A 224 5.45 8.42 1.15
N LEU A 225 5.26 7.12 1.36
CA LEU A 225 6.12 6.30 2.22
C LEU A 225 7.35 5.76 1.50
N GLU A 226 7.32 5.67 0.16
CA GLU A 226 8.46 5.23 -0.63
C GLU A 226 9.69 6.08 -0.29
N GLY A 227 10.77 5.41 0.08
CA GLY A 227 12.02 6.09 0.40
C GLY A 227 12.04 6.87 1.72
N LYS A 228 10.96 6.89 2.52
CA LYS A 228 10.96 7.42 3.89
C LYS A 228 11.22 6.33 4.93
N VAL A 229 10.95 5.07 4.57
CA VAL A 229 11.09 3.92 5.45
C VAL A 229 12.14 2.96 4.88
N PRO A 230 13.32 2.83 5.51
CA PRO A 230 14.31 1.84 5.10
C PRO A 230 13.73 0.42 5.14
N GLY A 231 13.93 -0.35 4.07
CA GLY A 231 13.46 -1.73 3.94
C GLY A 231 12.01 -1.86 3.46
N LEU A 232 11.28 -0.75 3.26
CA LEU A 232 10.00 -0.72 2.55
C LEU A 232 10.27 -0.60 1.05
N VAL A 233 9.75 -1.54 0.25
CA VAL A 233 9.97 -1.61 -1.19
C VAL A 233 8.64 -1.69 -1.92
N THR A 234 8.46 -0.84 -2.94
CA THR A 234 7.28 -0.75 -3.83
C THR A 234 7.63 -1.05 -5.29
N TYR A 235 8.75 -1.74 -5.55
CA TYR A 235 9.21 -2.10 -6.90
C TYR A 235 8.33 -3.17 -7.55
N ASN A 236 8.00 -2.99 -8.84
CA ASN A 236 7.29 -3.98 -9.64
C ASN A 236 8.31 -4.85 -10.39
N ASN A 237 8.47 -6.08 -9.95
CA ASN A 237 9.44 -7.04 -10.49
C ASN A 237 8.89 -7.86 -11.68
N GLY A 238 7.72 -7.50 -12.21
CA GLY A 238 7.01 -8.22 -13.27
C GLY A 238 5.74 -8.93 -12.80
N ASP A 239 5.67 -9.35 -11.53
CA ASP A 239 4.51 -10.01 -10.89
C ASP A 239 3.57 -9.00 -10.19
N GLY A 240 3.49 -7.79 -10.74
CA GLY A 240 2.75 -6.67 -10.18
C GLY A 240 3.49 -5.91 -9.09
N GLN A 241 2.94 -4.77 -8.69
CA GLN A 241 3.53 -3.90 -7.66
C GLN A 241 3.03 -4.34 -6.27
N LYS A 242 3.93 -4.85 -5.42
CA LYS A 242 3.60 -5.27 -4.05
C LYS A 242 4.44 -4.48 -3.04
N MET A 243 3.78 -3.79 -2.11
CA MET A 243 4.46 -3.15 -0.98
C MET A 243 4.95 -4.24 -0.02
N THR A 244 6.27 -4.32 0.19
CA THR A 244 6.88 -5.31 1.10
C THR A 244 7.81 -4.64 2.10
N ILE A 245 7.88 -5.20 3.31
CA ILE A 245 8.82 -4.79 4.36
C ILE A 245 9.84 -5.91 4.57
N ARG A 246 11.13 -5.60 4.39
CA ARG A 246 12.25 -6.54 4.51
C ARG A 246 12.17 -7.72 3.51
N GLY A 247 11.58 -7.45 2.35
CA GLY A 247 11.41 -8.37 1.23
C GLY A 247 10.41 -9.50 1.47
N LEU A 248 10.22 -10.35 0.45
CA LEU A 248 9.27 -11.46 0.46
C LEU A 248 9.60 -12.51 1.53
N GLY A 249 8.59 -12.93 2.29
CA GLY A 249 8.72 -13.92 3.37
C GLY A 249 7.83 -15.16 3.22
N SER A 250 7.02 -15.23 2.16
CA SER A 250 6.14 -16.35 1.82
C SER A 250 6.24 -16.65 0.33
N PHE A 251 5.86 -17.86 -0.08
CA PHE A 251 5.78 -18.26 -1.48
C PHE A 251 4.37 -18.07 -2.07
N GLN A 252 3.34 -18.08 -1.23
CA GLN A 252 1.94 -18.09 -1.68
C GLN A 252 1.01 -17.22 -0.81
N ALA A 253 1.18 -17.22 0.51
CA ALA A 253 0.36 -16.41 1.40
C ALA A 253 0.56 -14.91 1.15
N ASN A 254 -0.38 -14.09 1.63
CA ASN A 254 -0.31 -12.63 1.47
C ASN A 254 1.02 -12.10 2.03
N THR A 255 1.71 -11.25 1.26
CA THR A 255 3.01 -10.63 1.61
C THR A 255 2.92 -9.13 1.90
N GLN A 256 1.73 -8.53 1.78
CA GLN A 256 1.50 -7.12 2.10
C GLN A 256 1.44 -6.89 3.62
N PRO A 257 1.88 -5.71 4.11
CA PRO A 257 1.78 -5.36 5.52
C PRO A 257 0.34 -5.11 5.96
N LEU A 258 0.06 -5.34 7.24
CA LEU A 258 -1.24 -5.01 7.83
C LEU A 258 -1.39 -3.49 7.99
N ILE A 259 -2.51 -2.93 7.54
CA ILE A 259 -2.82 -1.51 7.71
C ILE A 259 -3.74 -1.32 8.93
N VAL A 260 -3.36 -0.42 9.83
CA VAL A 260 -4.07 -0.13 11.07
C VAL A 260 -4.29 1.38 11.14
N VAL A 261 -5.53 1.82 11.36
CA VAL A 261 -5.86 3.23 11.50
C VAL A 261 -6.45 3.46 12.88
N ASP A 262 -5.89 4.41 13.63
CA ASP A 262 -6.33 4.76 14.99
C ASP A 262 -6.48 3.55 15.96
N GLY A 263 -5.66 2.52 15.75
CA GLY A 263 -5.52 1.35 16.64
C GLY A 263 -6.23 0.07 16.19
N LEU A 264 -7.09 0.13 15.16
CA LEU A 264 -7.81 -1.02 14.62
C LEU A 264 -7.41 -1.31 13.16
N PRO A 265 -7.32 -2.60 12.75
CA PRO A 265 -7.10 -2.96 11.36
C PRO A 265 -8.25 -2.49 10.46
N ILE A 266 -7.95 -2.20 9.20
CA ILE A 266 -8.95 -1.84 8.18
C ILE A 266 -8.84 -2.80 7.00
N GLU A 267 -9.97 -3.04 6.33
CA GLU A 267 -10.02 -3.94 5.16
C GLU A 267 -10.05 -3.18 3.84
N GLY A 268 -10.47 -1.90 3.84
CA GLY A 268 -10.41 -1.03 2.67
C GLY A 268 -9.02 -0.60 2.21
N GLY A 269 -7.93 -1.13 2.77
CA GLY A 269 -6.56 -0.85 2.32
C GLY A 269 -6.04 0.56 2.65
N ILE A 270 -4.75 0.80 2.36
CA ILE A 270 -4.07 2.07 2.68
C ILE A 270 -4.58 3.25 1.83
N GLU A 271 -5.15 2.96 0.65
CA GLU A 271 -5.71 3.92 -0.29
C GLU A 271 -6.96 4.63 0.24
N THR A 272 -7.66 4.06 1.22
CA THR A 272 -8.81 4.71 1.87
C THR A 272 -8.43 5.75 2.93
N VAL A 273 -7.13 5.94 3.16
CA VAL A 273 -6.63 6.92 4.12
C VAL A 273 -6.34 8.24 3.42
N ASN A 274 -7.01 9.30 3.86
CA ASN A 274 -6.73 10.66 3.40
C ASN A 274 -5.35 11.13 3.92
N PRO A 275 -4.38 11.43 3.04
CA PRO A 275 -3.03 11.80 3.44
C PRO A 275 -2.96 13.14 4.21
N TYR A 276 -3.89 14.08 4.00
CA TYR A 276 -3.87 15.38 4.69
C TYR A 276 -4.35 15.29 6.15
N ASP A 277 -5.00 14.19 6.53
CA ASP A 277 -5.50 13.94 7.88
C ASP A 277 -4.57 13.03 8.72
N ILE A 278 -3.37 12.74 8.22
CA ILE A 278 -2.37 11.92 8.92
C ILE A 278 -1.55 12.80 9.86
N GLU A 279 -1.46 12.38 11.12
CA GLU A 279 -0.56 12.97 12.14
C GLU A 279 0.82 12.32 12.05
N ASN A 280 0.85 10.99 12.02
CA ASN A 280 2.05 10.20 11.86
C ASN A 280 1.73 8.80 11.33
N ILE A 281 2.73 8.18 10.73
CA ILE A 281 2.72 6.77 10.33
C ILE A 281 3.87 6.07 11.05
N THR A 282 3.56 5.02 11.80
CA THR A 282 4.55 4.15 12.42
C THR A 282 4.58 2.82 11.68
N VAL A 283 5.72 2.50 11.05
CA VAL A 283 5.95 1.21 10.41
C VAL A 283 6.69 0.29 11.38
N LEU A 284 6.02 -0.77 11.83
CA LEU A 284 6.57 -1.80 12.72
C LEU A 284 7.20 -2.89 11.86
N LYS A 285 8.54 -3.01 11.90
CA LYS A 285 9.33 -3.83 10.96
C LYS A 285 9.77 -5.17 11.53
N ASP A 286 9.77 -5.34 12.85
CA ASP A 286 10.20 -6.59 13.51
C ASP A 286 9.11 -7.22 14.37
N ALA A 287 9.44 -8.42 14.88
CA ALA A 287 8.52 -9.18 15.70
C ALA A 287 8.29 -8.52 17.08
N ALA A 288 9.26 -7.87 17.71
CA ALA A 288 9.03 -7.23 19.01
C ALA A 288 8.08 -6.03 18.92
N ALA A 289 8.17 -5.24 17.85
CA ALA A 289 7.28 -4.12 17.61
C ALA A 289 5.88 -4.58 17.14
N ALA A 290 5.79 -5.56 16.24
CA ALA A 290 4.54 -5.94 15.58
C ALA A 290 3.83 -7.16 16.19
N SER A 291 4.47 -7.93 17.07
CA SER A 291 3.95 -9.22 17.59
C SER A 291 2.56 -9.16 18.20
N ILE A 292 2.15 -8.01 18.72
CA ILE A 292 0.82 -7.84 19.29
C ILE A 292 -0.30 -8.00 18.24
N TYR A 293 0.00 -7.81 16.95
CA TYR A 293 -0.91 -8.07 15.82
C TYR A 293 -0.90 -9.52 15.33
N GLY A 294 0.00 -10.35 15.86
CA GLY A 294 0.00 -11.81 15.69
C GLY A 294 0.07 -12.29 14.24
N ALA A 295 -0.95 -13.05 13.88
CA ALA A 295 -1.26 -13.68 12.61
C ALA A 295 -0.92 -12.94 11.30
N ARG A 296 -1.07 -11.61 11.29
CA ARG A 296 -0.88 -10.76 10.10
C ARG A 296 0.34 -9.84 10.23
N ALA A 297 1.16 -10.06 11.27
CA ALA A 297 2.32 -9.23 11.58
C ALA A 297 3.62 -9.71 10.90
N ALA A 298 3.64 -10.90 10.29
CA ALA A 298 4.85 -11.45 9.67
C ALA A 298 5.42 -10.58 8.54
N ASN A 299 4.58 -9.79 7.88
CA ASN A 299 4.97 -8.86 6.81
C ASN A 299 5.14 -7.42 7.28
N GLY A 300 5.11 -7.19 8.60
CA GLY A 300 5.12 -5.86 9.19
C GLY A 300 3.73 -5.23 9.27
N VAL A 301 3.64 -4.12 9.99
CA VAL A 301 2.38 -3.41 10.26
C VAL A 301 2.61 -1.91 10.04
N ILE A 302 1.71 -1.26 9.33
CA ILE A 302 1.70 0.19 9.13
C ILE A 302 0.57 0.76 9.98
N VAL A 303 0.95 1.44 11.06
CA VAL A 303 0.02 2.08 11.99
C VAL A 303 -0.09 3.56 11.65
N ILE A 304 -1.29 4.00 11.30
CA ILE A 304 -1.59 5.37 10.90
C ILE A 304 -2.38 6.01 12.03
N THR A 305 -1.85 7.12 12.55
CA THR A 305 -2.55 7.96 13.51
C THR A 305 -3.09 9.17 12.80
N THR A 306 -4.36 9.50 13.05
CA THR A 306 -4.99 10.66 12.40
C THR A 306 -4.95 11.91 13.27
N LYS A 307 -4.98 13.08 12.64
CA LYS A 307 -4.90 14.38 13.31
C LYS A 307 -6.07 14.55 14.28
N ARG A 308 -5.76 15.09 15.47
CA ARG A 308 -6.75 15.34 16.54
C ARG A 308 -6.84 16.82 16.84
N ALA A 309 -7.91 17.23 17.50
CA ALA A 309 -8.03 18.60 17.98
C ALA A 309 -7.05 18.85 19.14
N SER A 310 -6.21 19.87 18.98
CA SER A 310 -5.14 20.24 19.93
C SER A 310 -5.32 21.64 20.54
N SER A 311 -6.27 22.42 20.04
CA SER A 311 -6.51 23.81 20.42
C SER A 311 -7.96 24.00 20.85
N ASP A 312 -8.19 24.83 21.87
CA ASP A 312 -9.53 25.22 22.32
C ASP A 312 -10.23 26.19 21.34
N LYS A 313 -9.47 26.81 20.45
CA LYS A 313 -9.96 27.54 19.27
C LYS A 313 -10.19 26.59 18.10
N VAL A 314 -11.15 26.93 17.25
CA VAL A 314 -11.37 26.24 15.97
C VAL A 314 -10.16 26.49 15.07
N THR A 315 -9.53 25.41 14.64
CA THR A 315 -8.49 25.41 13.60
C THR A 315 -9.10 24.94 12.29
N ILE A 316 -8.85 25.68 11.22
CA ILE A 316 -9.32 25.36 9.88
C ILE A 316 -8.12 25.15 8.98
N ASP A 317 -7.95 23.92 8.48
CA ASP A 317 -6.95 23.58 7.46
C ASP A 317 -7.64 23.43 6.11
N PHE A 318 -7.14 24.14 5.10
CA PHE A 318 -7.56 23.96 3.71
C PHE A 318 -6.36 23.60 2.84
N ASN A 319 -6.46 22.52 2.08
CA ASN A 319 -5.48 22.10 1.09
C ASN A 319 -6.16 21.98 -0.28
N THR A 320 -5.50 22.47 -1.32
CA THR A 320 -5.91 22.18 -2.69
C THR A 320 -4.70 21.88 -3.56
N ASP A 321 -4.79 20.79 -4.32
CA ASP A 321 -3.75 20.34 -5.22
C ASP A 321 -4.35 20.12 -6.62
N ILE A 322 -3.68 20.63 -7.65
CA ILE A 322 -3.97 20.34 -9.06
C ILE A 322 -2.75 19.65 -9.65
N THR A 323 -2.91 18.42 -10.10
CA THR A 323 -1.87 17.63 -10.77
C THR A 323 -2.20 17.53 -12.25
N LEU A 324 -1.23 17.89 -13.08
CA LEU A 324 -1.26 17.70 -14.54
C LEU A 324 -0.25 16.62 -14.90
N THR A 325 -0.72 15.53 -15.49
CA THR A 325 0.13 14.44 -16.00
C THR A 325 0.10 14.47 -17.52
N GLU A 326 1.28 14.35 -18.13
CA GLU A 326 1.44 14.27 -19.59
C GLU A 326 0.72 13.04 -20.16
N LYS A 327 0.42 13.05 -21.47
CA LYS A 327 -0.06 11.84 -22.18
C LYS A 327 0.99 10.72 -22.07
N ASN A 328 0.57 9.48 -22.28
CA ASN A 328 1.51 8.36 -22.29
C ASN A 328 2.54 8.54 -23.41
N ASN A 329 3.80 8.20 -23.12
CA ASN A 329 4.85 8.13 -24.13
C ASN A 329 5.10 6.65 -24.49
N TYR A 330 4.94 6.36 -25.79
CA TYR A 330 5.04 5.01 -26.35
C TYR A 330 6.38 4.73 -27.06
N ASP A 331 7.33 5.67 -27.06
CA ASP A 331 8.62 5.54 -27.76
C ASP A 331 9.44 4.37 -27.22
N ASN A 332 9.18 3.94 -25.97
CA ASN A 332 9.88 2.83 -25.35
C ASN A 332 9.67 1.50 -26.06
N TYR A 333 8.58 1.35 -26.81
CA TYR A 333 8.19 0.08 -27.40
C TYR A 333 8.89 -0.26 -28.72
N GLY A 334 9.41 0.73 -29.47
CA GLY A 334 10.10 0.48 -30.74
C GLY A 334 9.21 -0.13 -31.83
N TRP A 335 7.92 0.22 -31.87
CA TRP A 335 6.99 -0.29 -32.89
C TRP A 335 7.30 0.25 -34.28
N ALA A 336 7.11 -0.60 -35.30
CA ALA A 336 7.23 -0.23 -36.70
C ALA A 336 6.21 0.84 -37.09
N THR A 337 6.65 1.86 -37.82
CA THR A 337 5.81 2.86 -38.48
C THR A 337 5.01 2.24 -39.63
N ALA A 338 4.00 2.97 -40.15
CA ALA A 338 3.22 2.51 -41.31
C ALA A 338 4.11 2.21 -42.53
N ALA A 339 5.11 3.06 -42.79
CA ALA A 339 6.08 2.85 -43.88
C ALA A 339 6.94 1.61 -43.66
N GLU A 340 7.41 1.37 -42.43
CA GLU A 340 8.21 0.19 -42.07
C GLU A 340 7.40 -1.11 -42.18
N ILE A 341 6.11 -1.09 -41.82
CA ILE A 341 5.22 -2.24 -42.03
C ILE A 341 5.04 -2.53 -43.52
N ILE A 342 4.86 -1.50 -44.36
CA ILE A 342 4.76 -1.70 -45.82
C ILE A 342 6.06 -2.27 -46.38
N GLU A 343 7.20 -1.82 -45.88
CA GLU A 343 8.52 -2.38 -46.23
C GLU A 343 8.61 -3.87 -45.84
N LEU A 344 8.21 -4.22 -44.61
CA LEU A 344 8.14 -5.62 -44.15
C LEU A 344 7.26 -6.48 -45.07
N GLU A 345 6.09 -6.00 -45.44
CA GLU A 345 5.15 -6.73 -46.30
C GLU A 345 5.67 -6.91 -47.71
N LYS A 346 6.41 -5.92 -48.25
CA LYS A 346 7.11 -6.06 -49.54
C LYS A 346 8.18 -7.13 -49.48
N TYR A 347 9.05 -7.12 -48.47
CA TYR A 347 10.06 -8.15 -48.30
C TYR A 347 9.45 -9.55 -48.17
N ASN A 348 8.39 -9.68 -47.37
CA ASN A 348 7.67 -10.94 -47.21
C ASN A 348 7.08 -11.44 -48.53
N PHE A 349 6.45 -10.56 -49.31
CA PHE A 349 5.87 -10.91 -50.60
C PHE A 349 6.93 -11.29 -51.63
N ASP A 350 8.04 -10.56 -51.71
CA ASP A 350 9.15 -10.87 -52.61
C ASP A 350 9.83 -12.19 -52.25
N TYR A 351 9.96 -12.49 -50.95
CA TYR A 351 10.42 -13.78 -50.46
C TYR A 351 9.50 -14.91 -50.92
N ILE A 352 8.19 -14.78 -50.74
CA ILE A 352 7.18 -15.77 -51.19
C ILE A 352 7.29 -16.01 -52.71
N LYS A 353 7.43 -14.94 -53.50
CA LYS A 353 7.59 -15.03 -54.96
C LYS A 353 8.88 -15.71 -55.39
N SER A 354 9.95 -15.55 -54.62
CA SER A 354 11.26 -16.13 -54.95
C SER A 354 11.35 -17.64 -54.71
N ARG A 355 10.35 -18.24 -54.05
CA ARG A 355 10.40 -19.65 -53.68
C ARG A 355 10.27 -20.58 -54.88
N PRO A 356 11.14 -21.61 -55.02
CA PRO A 356 11.12 -22.52 -56.15
C PRO A 356 9.88 -23.41 -56.26
N ASP A 357 9.21 -23.70 -55.14
CA ASP A 357 8.06 -24.59 -55.05
C ASP A 357 6.74 -23.93 -55.50
N GLY A 358 6.66 -22.59 -55.47
CA GLY A 358 5.47 -21.81 -55.83
C GLY A 358 4.23 -22.06 -54.95
N ALA A 359 4.29 -22.97 -53.98
CA ALA A 359 3.15 -23.41 -53.18
C ALA A 359 2.57 -22.27 -52.33
N ALA A 360 3.44 -21.50 -51.68
CA ALA A 360 3.07 -20.34 -50.87
C ALA A 360 2.39 -19.25 -51.70
N LEU A 361 2.92 -18.95 -52.89
CA LEU A 361 2.36 -17.97 -53.81
C LEU A 361 0.97 -18.42 -54.33
N ASN A 362 0.81 -19.70 -54.66
CA ASN A 362 -0.48 -20.27 -55.07
C ASN A 362 -1.50 -20.24 -53.92
N SER A 363 -1.08 -20.55 -52.69
CA SER A 363 -1.91 -20.40 -51.48
C SER A 363 -2.37 -18.94 -51.32
N LEU A 364 -1.44 -18.00 -51.45
CA LEU A 364 -1.71 -16.58 -51.32
C LEU A 364 -2.70 -16.05 -52.38
N VAL A 365 -2.55 -16.45 -53.64
CA VAL A 365 -3.49 -16.12 -54.73
C VAL A 365 -4.86 -16.78 -54.50
N THR A 366 -4.90 -18.02 -54.02
CA THR A 366 -6.16 -18.70 -53.68
C THR A 366 -6.88 -17.97 -52.56
N ARG A 367 -6.15 -17.56 -51.51
CA ARG A 367 -6.69 -16.73 -50.44
C ARG A 367 -7.17 -15.39 -50.97
N TYR A 368 -6.48 -14.75 -51.91
CA TYR A 368 -6.98 -13.53 -52.54
C TYR A 368 -8.34 -13.75 -53.23
N ASN A 369 -8.49 -14.85 -53.97
CA ASN A 369 -9.73 -15.13 -54.70
C ASN A 369 -10.89 -15.57 -53.80
N THR A 370 -10.61 -16.25 -52.68
CA THR A 370 -11.65 -16.82 -51.79
C THR A 370 -11.89 -16.02 -50.52
N ARG A 371 -10.87 -15.33 -50.00
CA ARG A 371 -10.78 -14.73 -48.65
C ARG A 371 -9.82 -13.52 -48.60
N ARG A 372 -9.72 -12.69 -49.66
CA ARG A 372 -8.79 -11.52 -49.73
C ARG A 372 -8.83 -10.60 -48.52
N THR A 373 -9.98 -10.56 -47.86
CA THR A 373 -10.25 -9.72 -46.72
C THR A 373 -9.56 -10.16 -45.43
N ARG A 374 -9.10 -11.42 -45.33
CA ARG A 374 -8.25 -11.95 -44.25
C ARG A 374 -6.74 -11.78 -44.50
N MET A 375 -6.39 -11.01 -45.52
CA MET A 375 -5.00 -10.64 -45.83
C MET A 375 -4.72 -9.24 -45.33
N ALA A 376 -3.49 -9.02 -44.87
CA ALA A 376 -2.99 -7.69 -44.53
C ALA A 376 -3.18 -6.73 -45.72
N SER A 377 -3.51 -5.48 -45.44
CA SER A 377 -3.94 -4.52 -46.48
C SER A 377 -2.87 -4.29 -47.54
N ALA A 378 -1.61 -4.20 -47.13
CA ALA A 378 -0.49 -4.06 -48.06
C ALA A 378 -0.30 -5.32 -48.91
N ILE A 379 -0.35 -6.52 -48.33
CA ILE A 379 -0.26 -7.79 -49.06
C ILE A 379 -1.40 -7.95 -50.06
N ARG A 380 -2.63 -7.55 -49.70
CA ARG A 380 -3.77 -7.56 -50.64
C ARG A 380 -3.51 -6.70 -51.87
N ALA A 381 -2.98 -5.50 -51.69
CA ALA A 381 -2.64 -4.62 -52.81
C ALA A 381 -1.52 -5.22 -53.68
N LEU A 382 -0.46 -5.75 -53.05
CA LEU A 382 0.67 -6.40 -53.74
C LEU A 382 0.22 -7.61 -54.58
N VAL A 383 -0.64 -8.46 -54.02
CA VAL A 383 -1.19 -9.64 -54.74
C VAL A 383 -2.16 -9.20 -55.84
N GLY A 384 -3.00 -8.20 -55.59
CA GLY A 384 -3.89 -7.62 -56.60
C GLY A 384 -3.13 -7.09 -57.82
N ASN A 385 -1.99 -6.43 -57.60
CA ASN A 385 -1.12 -5.99 -58.69
C ASN A 385 -0.50 -7.19 -59.43
N TYR A 386 -0.03 -8.21 -58.70
CA TYR A 386 0.55 -9.42 -59.28
C TYR A 386 -0.42 -10.21 -60.16
N VAL A 387 -1.71 -10.30 -59.78
CA VAL A 387 -2.74 -10.99 -60.58
C VAL A 387 -3.36 -10.10 -61.67
N GLY A 388 -3.02 -8.81 -61.71
CA GLY A 388 -3.47 -7.87 -62.73
C GLY A 388 -4.76 -7.11 -62.41
N ASP A 389 -5.29 -7.22 -61.18
CA ASP A 389 -6.51 -6.53 -60.75
C ASP A 389 -6.30 -5.02 -60.52
N ILE A 390 -5.07 -4.62 -60.18
CA ILE A 390 -4.68 -3.19 -60.06
C ILE A 390 -3.38 -2.89 -60.82
N SER A 391 -3.28 -1.69 -61.40
CA SER A 391 -2.07 -1.25 -62.12
C SER A 391 -0.94 -0.82 -61.17
N ASP A 392 0.29 -0.73 -61.68
CA ASP A 392 1.45 -0.27 -60.89
C ASP A 392 1.22 1.14 -60.32
N ALA A 393 0.63 2.05 -61.10
CA ALA A 393 0.28 3.39 -60.65
C ALA A 393 -0.76 3.38 -59.51
N GLU A 394 -1.70 2.44 -59.55
CA GLU A 394 -2.71 2.28 -58.50
C GLU A 394 -2.12 1.66 -57.24
N LEU A 395 -1.22 0.69 -57.37
CA LEU A 395 -0.46 0.12 -56.27
C LEU A 395 0.37 1.20 -55.55
N ASP A 396 1.14 1.99 -56.31
CA ASP A 396 1.98 3.06 -55.75
C ASP A 396 1.14 4.12 -55.04
N ARG A 397 -0.01 4.50 -55.61
CA ARG A 397 -0.97 5.41 -54.96
C ARG A 397 -1.51 4.83 -53.66
N THR A 398 -1.91 3.55 -53.67
CA THR A 398 -2.49 2.85 -52.51
C THR A 398 -1.48 2.70 -51.38
N LEU A 399 -0.27 2.23 -51.68
CA LEU A 399 0.79 2.07 -50.68
C LEU A 399 1.31 3.43 -50.21
N GLY A 400 1.34 4.45 -51.08
CA GLY A 400 1.65 5.82 -50.69
C GLY A 400 0.65 6.38 -49.68
N GLN A 401 -0.65 6.13 -49.89
CA GLN A 401 -1.69 6.49 -48.93
C GLN A 401 -1.52 5.73 -47.60
N TYR A 402 -1.33 4.41 -47.64
CA TYR A 402 -1.10 3.60 -46.44
C TYR A 402 0.13 4.05 -45.65
N ALA A 403 1.21 4.45 -46.34
CA ALA A 403 2.42 4.95 -45.70
C ALA A 403 2.22 6.32 -45.02
N SER A 404 1.23 7.10 -45.47
CA SER A 404 0.89 8.40 -44.88
C SER A 404 -0.11 8.32 -43.72
N ASN A 405 -0.74 7.15 -43.51
CA ASN A 405 -1.67 6.94 -42.40
C ASN A 405 -0.91 6.74 -41.08
N ASP A 406 -1.56 7.10 -39.97
CA ASP A 406 -1.06 6.82 -38.62
C ASP A 406 -2.21 6.65 -37.62
N PHE A 407 -2.79 5.45 -37.59
CA PHE A 407 -3.84 5.12 -36.61
C PHE A 407 -3.43 5.39 -35.15
N ARG A 408 -2.14 5.21 -34.80
CA ARG A 408 -1.67 5.38 -33.43
C ARG A 408 -1.70 6.85 -33.04
N GLN A 409 -1.27 7.72 -33.93
CA GLN A 409 -1.36 9.16 -33.71
C GLN A 409 -2.82 9.62 -33.64
N GLU A 410 -3.69 9.13 -34.53
CA GLU A 410 -5.13 9.39 -34.47
C GLU A 410 -5.75 8.91 -33.15
N TYR A 411 -5.33 7.76 -32.63
CA TYR A 411 -5.73 7.26 -31.31
C TYR A 411 -5.30 8.22 -30.19
N LEU A 412 -4.04 8.65 -30.19
CA LEU A 412 -3.51 9.59 -29.19
C LEU A 412 -4.26 10.92 -29.19
N ASP A 413 -4.70 11.39 -30.36
CA ASP A 413 -5.38 12.67 -30.51
C ASP A 413 -6.85 12.61 -30.11
N ASN A 414 -7.52 11.47 -30.34
CA ASN A 414 -8.96 11.33 -30.09
C ASN A 414 -9.32 10.65 -28.76
N PHE A 415 -8.50 9.71 -28.27
CA PHE A 415 -8.82 8.91 -27.07
C PHE A 415 -8.02 9.36 -25.84
N GLU A 416 -6.77 9.78 -26.01
CA GLU A 416 -5.92 10.23 -24.91
C GLU A 416 -5.95 11.75 -24.70
N ARG A 417 -5.85 12.17 -23.43
CA ARG A 417 -5.71 13.57 -23.03
C ARG A 417 -4.78 13.68 -21.83
N ALA A 418 -4.22 14.87 -21.61
CA ALA A 418 -3.49 15.14 -20.36
C ALA A 418 -4.41 14.84 -19.17
N GLN A 419 -3.88 14.07 -18.21
CA GLN A 419 -4.65 13.74 -17.03
C GLN A 419 -4.61 14.91 -16.06
N VAL A 420 -5.79 15.30 -15.56
CA VAL A 420 -5.97 16.39 -14.61
C VAL A 420 -6.60 15.82 -13.36
N GLN A 421 -5.84 15.83 -12.27
CA GLN A 421 -6.31 15.41 -10.96
C GLN A 421 -6.47 16.63 -10.07
N GLN A 422 -7.59 16.72 -9.36
CA GLN A 422 -7.92 17.80 -8.45
C GLN A 422 -8.21 17.22 -7.08
N HIS A 423 -7.62 17.82 -6.05
CA HIS A 423 -7.83 17.45 -4.65
C HIS A 423 -8.19 18.71 -3.86
N TYR A 424 -9.21 18.58 -3.01
CA TYR A 424 -9.64 19.63 -2.09
C TYR A 424 -9.91 19.01 -0.73
N ASN A 425 -9.20 19.46 0.30
CA ASN A 425 -9.34 18.95 1.65
C ASN A 425 -9.61 20.11 2.62
N LEU A 426 -10.61 19.95 3.47
CA LEU A 426 -10.99 20.88 4.53
C LEU A 426 -11.04 20.12 5.86
N GLY A 427 -10.18 20.50 6.80
CA GLY A 427 -10.18 19.99 8.17
C GLY A 427 -10.63 21.06 9.17
N LEU A 428 -11.63 20.75 10.00
CA LEU A 428 -12.13 21.59 11.08
C LEU A 428 -11.90 20.88 12.41
N ARG A 429 -11.12 21.48 13.31
CA ARG A 429 -10.76 20.85 14.60
C ARG A 429 -10.94 21.80 15.76
N VAL A 430 -11.52 21.33 16.85
CA VAL A 430 -11.72 22.12 18.09
C VAL A 430 -11.69 21.22 19.32
N GLN A 431 -10.94 21.63 20.33
CA GLN A 431 -10.80 20.95 21.61
C GLN A 431 -11.70 21.62 22.65
N GLY A 432 -12.96 21.20 22.72
CA GLY A 432 -13.86 21.66 23.77
C GLY A 432 -13.50 21.06 25.15
N LYS A 433 -14.11 21.61 26.21
CA LYS A 433 -13.86 21.16 27.59
C LYS A 433 -14.18 19.68 27.83
N SER A 434 -15.32 19.23 27.28
CA SER A 434 -15.78 17.85 27.40
C SER A 434 -15.71 17.09 26.08
N LEU A 435 -15.98 17.75 24.95
CA LEU A 435 -15.94 17.14 23.62
C LEU A 435 -14.87 17.80 22.77
N SER A 436 -13.94 17.00 22.26
CA SER A 436 -13.04 17.40 21.19
C SER A 436 -13.58 16.85 19.87
N SER A 437 -13.67 17.69 18.84
CA SER A 437 -14.25 17.33 17.55
C SER A 437 -13.25 17.58 16.43
N SER A 438 -13.18 16.64 15.49
CA SER A 438 -12.45 16.74 14.22
C SER A 438 -13.38 16.33 13.09
N ILE A 439 -13.59 17.24 12.13
CA ILE A 439 -14.36 17.00 10.90
C ILE A 439 -13.42 17.20 9.72
N VAL A 440 -13.41 16.27 8.78
CA VAL A 440 -12.64 16.37 7.54
C VAL A 440 -13.55 16.09 6.37
N LEU A 441 -13.53 17.00 5.40
CA LEU A 441 -14.18 16.86 4.11
C LEU A 441 -13.09 16.84 3.04
N ASN A 442 -13.10 15.85 2.18
CA ASN A 442 -12.16 15.74 1.07
C ASN A 442 -12.90 15.40 -0.22
N TYR A 443 -12.60 16.11 -1.30
CA TYR A 443 -13.11 15.84 -2.64
C TYR A 443 -11.94 15.62 -3.58
N THR A 444 -12.03 14.56 -4.38
CA THR A 444 -11.07 14.27 -5.44
C THR A 444 -11.79 14.11 -6.77
N HIS A 445 -11.17 14.58 -7.84
CA HIS A 445 -11.65 14.37 -9.21
C HIS A 445 -10.47 14.06 -10.12
N ASP A 446 -10.64 13.08 -11.00
CA ASP A 446 -9.64 12.64 -11.96
C ASP A 446 -10.32 12.38 -13.30
N ASN A 447 -9.80 12.96 -14.37
CA ASN A 447 -10.31 12.73 -15.72
C ASN A 447 -9.73 11.46 -16.39
N LEU A 448 -8.90 10.70 -15.64
CA LEU A 448 -8.26 9.43 -15.98
C LEU A 448 -7.39 9.44 -17.24
N GLY A 449 -7.02 10.62 -17.76
CA GLY A 449 -6.20 10.77 -18.97
C GLY A 449 -6.84 10.25 -20.26
N GLN A 450 -8.13 9.89 -20.21
CA GLN A 450 -8.87 9.30 -21.32
C GLN A 450 -10.14 10.10 -21.56
N VAL A 451 -10.47 10.39 -22.82
CA VAL A 451 -11.69 11.14 -23.19
C VAL A 451 -12.91 10.41 -22.64
N GLY A 452 -13.93 11.10 -22.10
CA GLY A 452 -15.14 10.46 -21.55
C GLY A 452 -14.99 9.73 -20.21
N ASN A 453 -13.77 9.34 -19.81
CA ASN A 453 -13.54 8.68 -18.53
C ASN A 453 -13.37 9.71 -17.41
N ASN A 454 -13.81 9.36 -16.20
CA ASN A 454 -13.53 10.12 -14.99
C ASN A 454 -13.75 9.28 -13.73
N SER A 455 -13.15 9.71 -12.62
CA SER A 455 -13.46 9.25 -11.28
C SER A 455 -13.56 10.43 -10.33
N SER A 456 -14.47 10.35 -9.37
CA SER A 456 -14.61 11.34 -8.30
C SER A 456 -14.92 10.65 -6.98
N ALA A 457 -14.37 11.18 -5.90
CA ALA A 457 -14.65 10.69 -4.55
C ALA A 457 -14.93 11.84 -3.60
N ILE A 458 -15.95 11.67 -2.77
CA ILE A 458 -16.20 12.51 -1.59
C ILE A 458 -15.90 11.64 -0.37
N THR A 459 -15.04 12.16 0.50
CA THR A 459 -14.71 11.58 1.79
C THR A 459 -15.18 12.52 2.90
N PHE A 460 -15.99 11.99 3.80
CA PHE A 460 -16.35 12.64 5.05
C PHE A 460 -15.79 11.84 6.21
N LYS A 461 -15.10 12.50 7.12
CA LYS A 461 -14.63 11.89 8.36
C LYS A 461 -15.03 12.75 9.55
N TYR A 462 -15.54 12.09 10.58
CA TYR A 462 -15.78 12.68 11.88
C TYR A 462 -15.09 11.86 12.97
N ARG A 463 -14.48 12.55 13.93
CA ARG A 463 -14.00 11.98 15.19
C ARG A 463 -14.40 12.90 16.33
N GLY A 464 -15.07 12.32 17.34
CA GLY A 464 -15.41 12.97 18.58
C GLY A 464 -14.77 12.23 19.76
N ASP A 465 -13.96 12.92 20.55
CA ASP A 465 -13.39 12.41 21.80
C ASP A 465 -14.08 13.12 22.98
N LEU A 466 -14.95 12.39 23.68
CA LEU A 466 -15.81 12.86 24.76
C LEU A 466 -15.30 12.40 26.14
N LYS A 467 -14.98 13.35 27.01
CA LYS A 467 -14.76 13.14 28.45
C LYS A 467 -16.12 13.10 29.15
N VAL A 468 -16.73 11.91 29.21
CA VAL A 468 -18.07 11.72 29.78
C VAL A 468 -18.05 11.99 31.28
N THR A 469 -17.07 11.40 31.98
CA THR A 469 -16.82 11.62 33.41
C THR A 469 -15.30 11.66 33.66
N LYS A 470 -14.87 11.91 34.91
CA LYS A 470 -13.45 11.83 35.27
C LYS A 470 -12.87 10.41 35.11
N TRP A 471 -13.72 9.38 35.14
CA TRP A 471 -13.34 7.97 35.09
C TRP A 471 -13.73 7.28 33.77
N PHE A 472 -14.42 7.96 32.85
CA PHE A 472 -14.85 7.39 31.59
C PHE A 472 -14.71 8.37 30.43
N ASP A 473 -13.94 7.96 29.43
CA ASP A 473 -13.79 8.63 28.14
C ASP A 473 -14.45 7.78 27.05
N LEU A 474 -15.07 8.43 26.08
CA LEU A 474 -15.73 7.81 24.93
C LEU A 474 -15.22 8.48 23.65
N ALA A 475 -14.69 7.70 22.72
CA ALA A 475 -14.37 8.14 21.38
C ALA A 475 -15.33 7.51 20.37
N VAL A 476 -15.86 8.32 19.46
CA VAL A 476 -16.75 7.90 18.37
C VAL A 476 -16.18 8.45 17.08
N GLY A 477 -16.23 7.67 16.00
CA GLY A 477 -15.90 8.19 14.69
C GLY A 477 -16.58 7.47 13.54
N ALA A 478 -16.64 8.17 12.42
CA ALA A 478 -17.15 7.69 11.16
C ALA A 478 -16.25 8.19 10.03
N ASN A 479 -15.96 7.34 9.06
CA ASN A 479 -15.26 7.65 7.82
C ASN A 479 -16.10 7.09 6.68
N VAL A 480 -16.55 7.96 5.78
CA VAL A 480 -17.44 7.62 4.67
C VAL A 480 -16.76 8.08 3.40
N ILE A 481 -16.45 7.14 2.51
CA ILE A 481 -15.91 7.39 1.18
C ILE A 481 -16.97 6.98 0.18
N SER A 482 -17.38 7.89 -0.70
CA SER A 482 -18.29 7.61 -1.80
C SER A 482 -17.59 7.98 -3.10
N GLU A 483 -17.25 6.96 -3.88
CA GLU A 483 -16.59 7.08 -5.17
C GLU A 483 -17.59 6.80 -6.30
N ARG A 484 -17.44 7.54 -7.39
CA ARG A 484 -18.16 7.36 -8.65
C ARG A 484 -17.15 7.39 -9.77
N GLY A 485 -17.14 6.35 -10.59
CA GLY A 485 -16.32 6.27 -11.78
C GLY A 485 -17.17 6.05 -13.01
N LYS A 486 -16.80 6.71 -14.10
CA LYS A 486 -17.34 6.46 -15.44
C LYS A 486 -16.20 6.09 -16.38
N SER A 487 -16.42 5.04 -17.14
CA SER A 487 -15.56 4.60 -18.24
C SER A 487 -16.42 4.04 -19.38
N HIS A 488 -15.82 3.43 -20.39
CA HIS A 488 -16.54 2.86 -21.53
C HIS A 488 -15.98 1.47 -21.85
N TYR A 489 -16.87 0.53 -22.15
CA TYR A 489 -16.53 -0.84 -22.53
C TYR A 489 -16.19 -0.93 -24.03
N GLY A 490 -15.29 -1.83 -24.41
CA GLY A 490 -14.97 -2.09 -25.81
C GLY A 490 -14.24 -0.95 -26.51
N ARG A 491 -13.53 -0.09 -25.75
CA ARG A 491 -12.69 0.94 -26.35
C ARG A 491 -11.49 0.35 -27.06
N PRO A 492 -11.07 0.95 -28.19
CA PRO A 492 -9.87 0.52 -28.87
C PRO A 492 -8.63 0.65 -27.99
N THR A 493 -7.65 -0.20 -28.28
CA THR A 493 -6.27 0.01 -27.83
C THR A 493 -5.47 0.70 -28.94
N ILE A 494 -4.35 1.33 -28.59
CA ILE A 494 -3.50 2.02 -29.56
C ILE A 494 -3.01 1.13 -30.72
N ASN A 495 -2.96 -0.20 -30.52
CA ASN A 495 -2.55 -1.18 -31.54
C ASN A 495 -3.68 -2.10 -32.00
N GLU A 496 -4.95 -1.80 -31.68
CA GLU A 496 -6.06 -2.62 -32.18
C GLU A 496 -6.11 -2.65 -33.71
N TYR A 497 -5.63 -1.58 -34.36
CA TYR A 497 -5.45 -1.51 -35.80
C TYR A 497 -3.99 -1.24 -36.15
N SER A 498 -3.55 -1.79 -37.28
CA SER A 498 -2.24 -1.45 -37.84
C SER A 498 -2.16 0.04 -38.18
N PRO A 499 -1.01 0.71 -37.98
CA PRO A 499 -0.85 2.13 -38.29
C PRO A 499 -1.06 2.46 -39.77
N ILE A 500 -1.04 1.48 -40.67
CA ILE A 500 -1.40 1.68 -42.10
C ILE A 500 -2.89 2.00 -42.31
N ARG A 501 -3.74 1.79 -41.30
CA ARG A 501 -5.17 2.14 -41.31
C ARG A 501 -5.36 3.56 -40.80
N SER A 502 -6.50 4.16 -41.15
CA SER A 502 -6.94 5.46 -40.62
C SER A 502 -8.40 5.36 -40.22
N MET A 503 -8.78 6.12 -39.20
CA MET A 503 -10.17 6.35 -38.77
C MET A 503 -10.93 7.24 -39.77
N TYR A 504 -10.25 7.81 -40.75
CA TYR A 504 -10.81 8.72 -41.74
C TYR A 504 -10.59 8.23 -43.18
N ASN A 505 -11.55 8.51 -44.04
CA ASN A 505 -11.37 8.44 -45.48
C ASN A 505 -10.59 9.67 -45.97
N SER A 506 -10.13 9.63 -47.23
CA SER A 506 -9.37 10.75 -47.83
C SER A 506 -10.13 12.08 -47.92
N ASP A 507 -11.47 12.04 -47.81
CA ASP A 507 -12.34 13.22 -47.79
C ASP A 507 -12.63 13.75 -46.37
N GLY A 508 -12.11 13.09 -45.34
CA GLY A 508 -12.31 13.43 -43.92
C GLY A 508 -13.56 12.81 -43.27
N SER A 509 -14.37 12.04 -44.01
CA SER A 509 -15.46 11.26 -43.43
C SER A 509 -14.91 10.09 -42.60
N LEU A 510 -15.71 9.53 -41.68
CA LEU A 510 -15.28 8.36 -40.89
C LEU A 510 -15.11 7.13 -41.79
N ALA A 511 -13.94 6.50 -41.72
CA ALA A 511 -13.68 5.25 -42.42
C ALA A 511 -14.45 4.10 -41.78
N ASP A 512 -14.82 3.11 -42.59
CA ASP A 512 -15.29 1.83 -42.07
C ASP A 512 -14.09 1.02 -41.54
N MET A 513 -14.14 0.72 -40.25
CA MET A 513 -13.13 -0.03 -39.51
C MET A 513 -13.67 -1.37 -39.00
N THR A 514 -14.76 -1.89 -39.56
CA THR A 514 -15.33 -3.18 -39.14
C THR A 514 -14.33 -4.32 -39.21
N GLN A 515 -14.30 -5.10 -38.13
CA GLN A 515 -13.40 -6.24 -37.96
C GLN A 515 -14.16 -7.56 -38.11
N GLY A 516 -13.55 -8.52 -38.80
CA GLY A 516 -14.01 -9.90 -38.83
C GLY A 516 -15.15 -10.21 -39.80
N VAL A 517 -16.13 -9.33 -40.01
CA VAL A 517 -17.31 -9.60 -40.87
C VAL A 517 -17.52 -8.49 -41.89
N TYR A 518 -17.93 -8.84 -43.11
CA TYR A 518 -17.98 -7.90 -44.23
C TYR A 518 -19.41 -7.44 -44.51
N ASP A 519 -19.61 -6.13 -44.63
CA ASP A 519 -20.89 -5.56 -45.12
C ASP A 519 -21.22 -6.04 -46.55
N GLU A 520 -20.22 -6.50 -47.31
CA GLU A 520 -20.36 -7.06 -48.66
C GLU A 520 -20.83 -8.53 -48.69
N LEU A 521 -21.01 -9.20 -47.53
CA LEU A 521 -21.49 -10.58 -47.52
C LEU A 521 -22.88 -10.68 -48.15
N PRO A 522 -23.16 -11.68 -49.01
CA PRO A 522 -24.50 -11.87 -49.58
C PRO A 522 -25.60 -11.94 -48.53
N ALA A 523 -25.31 -12.51 -47.35
CA ALA A 523 -26.23 -12.57 -46.21
C ALA A 523 -26.65 -11.18 -45.71
N MET A 524 -25.77 -10.18 -45.74
CA MET A 524 -26.06 -8.80 -45.32
C MET A 524 -27.03 -8.08 -46.25
N SER A 525 -27.13 -8.53 -47.50
CA SER A 525 -28.08 -8.01 -48.49
C SER A 525 -29.43 -8.75 -48.50
N ASN A 526 -29.59 -9.80 -47.70
CA ASN A 526 -30.83 -10.56 -47.63
C ASN A 526 -31.79 -9.93 -46.60
N PRO A 527 -32.91 -9.29 -47.02
CA PRO A 527 -33.83 -8.64 -46.11
C PRO A 527 -34.54 -9.61 -45.17
N ASP A 528 -34.69 -10.89 -45.54
CA ASP A 528 -35.35 -11.90 -44.72
C ASP A 528 -34.57 -12.21 -43.44
N TYR A 529 -33.25 -11.97 -43.44
CA TYR A 529 -32.40 -12.19 -42.27
C TYR A 529 -32.43 -11.05 -41.27
N ALA A 530 -32.99 -9.88 -41.61
CA ALA A 530 -33.12 -8.72 -40.73
C ALA A 530 -31.83 -8.35 -39.97
N LEU A 531 -30.67 -8.52 -40.60
CA LEU A 531 -29.37 -8.23 -39.99
C LEU A 531 -29.17 -6.72 -39.80
N LYS A 532 -28.46 -6.37 -38.73
CA LYS A 532 -28.06 -4.98 -38.43
C LYS A 532 -26.79 -4.61 -39.17
N SER A 533 -26.55 -3.32 -39.43
CA SER A 533 -25.29 -2.87 -40.04
C SER A 533 -24.09 -3.29 -39.19
N MET A 534 -23.03 -3.79 -39.83
CA MET A 534 -21.80 -4.17 -39.14
C MET A 534 -20.78 -3.05 -39.13
N TRP A 535 -21.07 -1.91 -39.78
CA TRP A 535 -20.24 -0.73 -39.82
C TRP A 535 -19.77 -0.34 -38.40
N TYR A 536 -18.47 -0.07 -38.28
CA TYR A 536 -17.84 0.32 -37.04
C TYR A 536 -16.78 1.38 -37.31
N ASN A 537 -16.78 2.42 -36.49
CA ASN A 537 -15.64 3.32 -36.38
C ASN A 537 -15.43 3.64 -34.90
N PRO A 538 -14.20 3.55 -34.37
CA PRO A 538 -13.94 3.82 -32.96
C PRO A 538 -14.39 5.21 -32.50
N LEU A 539 -14.33 6.23 -33.37
CA LEU A 539 -14.77 7.60 -33.05
C LEU A 539 -16.29 7.73 -32.95
N ALA A 540 -17.04 6.94 -33.71
CA ALA A 540 -18.49 6.89 -33.58
C ALA A 540 -18.94 6.20 -32.28
N GLU A 541 -18.12 5.27 -31.77
CA GLU A 541 -18.43 4.46 -30.60
C GLU A 541 -17.79 5.02 -29.31
N ILE A 542 -16.98 6.08 -29.38
CA ILE A 542 -16.17 6.60 -28.25
C ILE A 542 -17.00 6.99 -27.01
N GLY A 543 -18.25 7.37 -27.22
CA GLY A 543 -19.22 7.75 -26.18
C GLY A 543 -20.27 6.68 -25.86
N MET A 544 -20.21 5.53 -26.54
CA MET A 544 -21.13 4.41 -26.35
C MET A 544 -20.64 3.45 -25.28
N ASN A 545 -21.50 2.53 -24.88
CA ASN A 545 -21.20 1.44 -23.97
C ASN A 545 -20.66 1.87 -22.59
N PRO A 546 -21.36 2.74 -21.84
CA PRO A 546 -20.87 3.26 -20.58
C PRO A 546 -20.68 2.16 -19.53
N VAL A 547 -19.60 2.30 -18.77
CA VAL A 547 -19.32 1.53 -17.56
C VAL A 547 -19.36 2.48 -16.37
N ASP A 548 -20.45 2.39 -15.60
CA ASP A 548 -20.64 3.17 -14.40
C ASP A 548 -20.31 2.33 -13.17
N SER A 549 -19.51 2.91 -12.27
CA SER A 549 -19.11 2.26 -11.04
C SER A 549 -19.38 3.15 -9.83
N ARG A 550 -19.79 2.50 -8.74
CA ARG A 550 -20.03 3.11 -7.45
C ARG A 550 -19.34 2.27 -6.39
N ARG A 551 -18.43 2.90 -5.63
CA ARG A 551 -17.86 2.33 -4.41
C ARG A 551 -18.31 3.17 -3.22
N THR A 552 -18.73 2.53 -2.15
CA THR A 552 -18.97 3.17 -0.85
C THR A 552 -18.19 2.40 0.19
N ASN A 553 -17.34 3.07 0.97
CA ASN A 553 -16.69 2.51 2.15
C ASN A 553 -17.15 3.32 3.36
N ILE A 554 -17.88 2.67 4.27
CA ILE A 554 -18.30 3.26 5.53
C ILE A 554 -17.58 2.52 6.65
N ARG A 555 -16.71 3.22 7.36
CA ARG A 555 -16.04 2.72 8.58
C ARG A 555 -16.51 3.52 9.78
N THR A 556 -17.16 2.85 10.72
CA THR A 556 -17.56 3.43 12.01
C THR A 556 -16.80 2.76 13.13
N TYR A 557 -16.42 3.54 14.15
CA TYR A 557 -15.75 2.98 15.32
C TYR A 557 -16.21 3.66 16.61
N LEU A 558 -16.14 2.87 17.68
CA LEU A 558 -16.50 3.25 19.03
C LEU A 558 -15.42 2.74 19.96
N GLN A 559 -14.94 3.58 20.87
CA GLN A 559 -13.99 3.20 21.92
C GLN A 559 -14.42 3.81 23.25
N GLY A 560 -14.79 2.97 24.22
CA GLY A 560 -14.96 3.38 25.61
C GLY A 560 -13.71 3.07 26.41
N THR A 561 -13.25 3.99 27.25
CA THR A 561 -12.09 3.81 28.14
C THR A 561 -12.43 4.21 29.57
N LEU A 562 -12.39 3.22 30.46
CA LEU A 562 -12.56 3.37 31.90
C LEU A 562 -11.19 3.58 32.55
N LYS A 563 -11.06 4.60 33.39
CA LYS A 563 -9.90 4.86 34.25
C LYS A 563 -10.19 4.26 35.62
N LEU A 564 -9.71 3.04 35.84
CA LEU A 564 -9.96 2.28 37.05
C LEU A 564 -9.20 2.87 38.24
N LEU A 565 -7.90 3.12 38.04
CA LEU A 565 -6.97 3.73 38.99
C LEU A 565 -5.96 4.59 38.23
N PRO A 566 -5.19 5.48 38.91
CA PRO A 566 -4.10 6.20 38.26
C PRO A 566 -3.11 5.23 37.59
N GLY A 567 -3.00 5.34 36.26
CA GLY A 567 -2.20 4.46 35.43
C GLY A 567 -2.89 3.16 34.98
N TRP A 568 -4.09 2.83 35.45
CA TRP A 568 -4.80 1.61 35.07
C TRP A 568 -6.10 1.92 34.32
N THR A 569 -6.19 1.48 33.07
CA THR A 569 -7.37 1.62 32.22
C THR A 569 -7.93 0.28 31.77
N ALA A 570 -9.23 0.27 31.46
CA ALA A 570 -9.89 -0.80 30.73
C ALA A 570 -10.65 -0.19 29.56
N SER A 571 -10.51 -0.75 28.37
CA SER A 571 -11.11 -0.23 27.14
C SER A 571 -11.87 -1.30 26.38
N GLY A 572 -13.02 -0.92 25.85
CA GLY A 572 -13.78 -1.68 24.85
C GLY A 572 -13.78 -0.91 23.53
N MET A 573 -13.48 -1.59 22.44
CA MET A 573 -13.42 -1.03 21.09
C MET A 573 -14.26 -1.88 20.15
N PHE A 574 -15.02 -1.22 19.28
CA PHE A 574 -15.77 -1.85 18.21
C PHE A 574 -15.59 -1.05 16.92
N GLN A 575 -15.35 -1.74 15.81
CA GLN A 575 -15.34 -1.15 14.48
C GLN A 575 -16.19 -2.00 13.54
N TYR A 576 -16.99 -1.34 12.72
CA TYR A 576 -17.73 -1.93 11.61
C TYR A 576 -17.35 -1.20 10.32
N GLU A 577 -16.96 -1.98 9.32
CA GLU A 577 -16.61 -1.50 7.97
C GLU A 577 -17.52 -2.19 6.95
N ASP A 578 -18.23 -1.37 6.18
CA ASP A 578 -19.16 -1.76 5.12
C ASP A 578 -18.61 -1.25 3.78
N ILE A 579 -18.25 -2.17 2.90
CA ILE A 579 -17.69 -1.85 1.59
C ILE A 579 -18.64 -2.38 0.53
N TYR A 580 -19.29 -1.46 -0.16
CA TYR A 580 -20.18 -1.76 -1.27
C TYR A 580 -19.54 -1.32 -2.59
N TYR A 581 -19.47 -2.22 -3.56
CA TYR A 581 -19.07 -1.91 -4.93
C TYR A 581 -20.13 -2.41 -5.91
N LYS A 582 -20.54 -1.55 -6.81
CA LYS A 582 -21.41 -1.89 -7.94
C LYS A 582 -20.79 -1.38 -9.22
N ARG A 583 -20.78 -2.22 -10.25
CA ARG A 583 -20.39 -1.88 -11.62
C ARG A 583 -21.49 -2.29 -12.57
N ASN A 584 -21.96 -1.34 -13.36
CA ASN A 584 -22.87 -1.55 -14.48
C ASN A 584 -22.08 -1.37 -15.76
N THR A 585 -22.07 -2.37 -16.63
CA THR A 585 -21.58 -2.25 -18.01
C THR A 585 -22.79 -2.33 -18.91
N TYR A 586 -23.23 -1.19 -19.43
CA TYR A 586 -24.34 -1.14 -20.37
C TYR A 586 -23.77 -1.10 -21.77
N ARG A 587 -24.08 -2.11 -22.58
CA ARG A 587 -23.77 -2.17 -24.00
C ARG A 587 -25.02 -1.77 -24.76
N GLU A 588 -24.94 -0.64 -25.44
CA GLU A 588 -26.09 -0.01 -26.08
C GLU A 588 -26.55 -0.84 -27.28
N ALA A 589 -27.86 -0.88 -27.54
CA ALA A 589 -28.45 -1.64 -28.65
C ALA A 589 -27.86 -1.25 -30.02
N GLU A 590 -27.52 0.04 -30.15
CA GLU A 590 -26.92 0.66 -31.32
C GLU A 590 -25.40 0.70 -31.27
N SER A 591 -24.75 -0.08 -30.41
CA SER A 591 -23.28 -0.25 -30.46
C SER A 591 -22.90 -1.39 -31.38
N ALA A 592 -21.72 -1.32 -31.99
CA ALA A 592 -21.21 -2.41 -32.83
C ALA A 592 -21.12 -3.74 -32.09
N ASP A 593 -20.79 -3.73 -30.78
CA ASP A 593 -20.77 -4.94 -29.95
C ASP A 593 -22.13 -5.65 -29.96
N MET A 594 -23.22 -4.92 -29.72
CA MET A 594 -24.57 -5.50 -29.70
C MET A 594 -25.12 -5.82 -31.09
N ARG A 595 -24.85 -4.98 -32.11
CA ARG A 595 -25.23 -5.27 -33.50
C ARG A 595 -24.55 -6.55 -33.99
N ASN A 596 -23.26 -6.69 -33.72
CA ASN A 596 -22.49 -7.86 -34.11
C ASN A 596 -22.95 -9.10 -33.34
N LEU A 597 -23.15 -9.00 -32.02
CA LEU A 597 -23.66 -10.12 -31.23
C LEU A 597 -25.03 -10.62 -31.74
N TYR A 598 -25.93 -9.69 -32.08
CA TYR A 598 -27.23 -10.00 -32.70
C TYR A 598 -27.06 -10.74 -34.04
N ASN A 599 -26.23 -10.21 -34.94
CA ASN A 599 -25.99 -10.81 -36.25
C ASN A 599 -25.33 -12.19 -36.13
N PHE A 600 -24.31 -12.32 -35.28
CA PHE A 600 -23.61 -13.60 -35.08
C PHE A 600 -24.57 -14.67 -34.56
N TYR A 601 -25.46 -14.34 -33.62
CA TYR A 601 -26.47 -15.26 -33.09
C TYR A 601 -27.79 -15.25 -33.88
N THR A 602 -27.75 -14.89 -35.16
CA THR A 602 -28.85 -15.13 -36.09
C THR A 602 -28.59 -16.44 -36.84
N GLY A 603 -29.56 -17.36 -36.78
CA GLY A 603 -29.47 -18.70 -37.36
C GLY A 603 -30.73 -19.09 -38.15
N ILE A 604 -30.66 -20.21 -38.85
CA ILE A 604 -31.85 -20.88 -39.42
C ILE A 604 -32.25 -22.00 -38.47
N GLY A 605 -33.50 -22.03 -38.06
CA GLY A 605 -34.08 -23.10 -37.25
C GLY A 605 -35.49 -23.44 -37.71
N GLN A 606 -36.20 -24.26 -36.93
CA GLN A 606 -37.58 -24.61 -37.22
C GLN A 606 -38.55 -23.88 -36.29
N GLU A 607 -39.53 -23.21 -36.89
CA GLU A 607 -40.65 -22.57 -36.18
C GLU A 607 -41.89 -23.46 -36.30
N ALA A 608 -42.51 -23.74 -35.16
CA ALA A 608 -43.77 -24.47 -35.08
C ALA A 608 -44.94 -23.55 -35.47
N TYR A 609 -45.84 -24.03 -36.33
CA TYR A 609 -47.08 -23.35 -36.66
C TYR A 609 -48.25 -24.33 -36.59
N GLU A 610 -49.45 -23.79 -36.33
CA GLU A 610 -50.69 -24.56 -36.38
C GLU A 610 -51.09 -24.75 -37.84
N ASP A 611 -51.16 -26.01 -38.25
CA ASP A 611 -51.70 -26.45 -39.53
C ASP A 611 -52.91 -27.34 -39.25
N TYR A 612 -53.67 -27.71 -40.28
CA TYR A 612 -54.84 -28.57 -40.13
C TYR A 612 -54.64 -29.88 -40.90
N ASP A 613 -54.93 -31.00 -40.26
CA ASP A 613 -54.95 -32.28 -40.97
C ASP A 613 -56.15 -32.40 -41.93
N GLU A 614 -56.24 -33.54 -42.61
CA GLU A 614 -57.30 -33.86 -43.58
C GLU A 614 -58.73 -33.77 -42.99
N ASN A 615 -58.86 -33.84 -41.66
CA ASN A 615 -60.10 -33.81 -40.91
C ASN A 615 -60.38 -32.44 -40.25
N TRP A 616 -59.57 -31.41 -40.55
CA TRP A 616 -59.61 -30.09 -39.90
C TRP A 616 -59.26 -30.12 -38.40
N GLU A 617 -58.49 -31.12 -37.94
CA GLU A 617 -57.93 -31.13 -36.59
C GLU A 617 -56.58 -30.38 -36.57
N PRO A 618 -56.33 -29.53 -35.56
CA PRO A 618 -55.08 -28.77 -35.48
C PRO A 618 -53.88 -29.69 -35.24
N ILE A 619 -52.87 -29.59 -36.10
CA ILE A 619 -51.58 -30.26 -36.00
C ILE A 619 -50.44 -29.24 -35.87
N THR A 620 -49.34 -29.65 -35.23
CA THR A 620 -48.11 -28.83 -35.20
C THR A 620 -47.24 -29.19 -36.40
N ALA A 621 -47.18 -28.29 -37.37
CA ALA A 621 -46.23 -28.38 -38.48
C ALA A 621 -45.02 -27.47 -38.22
N TYR A 622 -43.92 -27.72 -38.93
CA TYR A 622 -42.67 -26.97 -38.77
C TYR A 622 -42.23 -26.41 -40.11
N ARG A 623 -41.83 -25.14 -40.14
CA ARG A 623 -41.19 -24.49 -41.29
C ARG A 623 -39.82 -23.97 -40.89
N GLU A 624 -38.92 -23.86 -41.86
CA GLU A 624 -37.68 -23.13 -41.64
C GLU A 624 -37.98 -21.65 -41.41
N ALA A 625 -37.35 -21.08 -40.38
CA ALA A 625 -37.46 -19.68 -40.03
C ALA A 625 -36.11 -19.14 -39.57
N VAL A 626 -35.92 -17.84 -39.77
CA VAL A 626 -34.79 -17.11 -39.21
C VAL A 626 -35.05 -16.91 -37.72
N ILE A 627 -34.10 -17.34 -36.89
CA ILE A 627 -34.18 -17.22 -35.45
C ILE A 627 -33.07 -16.28 -34.97
N HIS A 628 -33.47 -15.19 -34.32
CA HIS A 628 -32.57 -14.32 -33.58
C HIS A 628 -32.49 -14.79 -32.13
N TYR A 629 -31.44 -15.54 -31.81
CA TYR A 629 -31.30 -16.07 -30.45
C TYR A 629 -30.96 -14.97 -29.43
N ILE A 630 -30.33 -13.88 -29.89
CA ILE A 630 -30.14 -12.67 -29.11
C ILE A 630 -31.27 -11.69 -29.44
N PRO A 631 -32.05 -11.24 -28.45
CA PRO A 631 -33.15 -10.33 -28.70
C PRO A 631 -32.64 -8.91 -29.00
N ASP A 632 -33.44 -8.15 -29.74
CA ASP A 632 -33.17 -6.73 -29.97
C ASP A 632 -33.21 -5.92 -28.64
N GLY A 633 -32.36 -4.91 -28.54
CA GLY A 633 -32.08 -4.13 -27.33
C GLY A 633 -30.61 -4.24 -26.90
N GLY A 634 -30.25 -3.55 -25.82
CA GLY A 634 -28.90 -3.57 -25.27
C GLY A 634 -28.64 -4.76 -24.34
N ARG A 635 -27.44 -4.77 -23.74
CA ARG A 635 -27.03 -5.72 -22.69
C ARG A 635 -26.57 -4.96 -21.47
N LEU A 636 -27.07 -5.31 -20.29
CA LEU A 636 -26.56 -4.77 -19.02
C LEU A 636 -25.90 -5.89 -18.20
N ASP A 637 -24.59 -5.78 -18.00
CA ASP A 637 -23.85 -6.62 -17.04
C ASP A 637 -23.74 -5.88 -15.70
N GLN A 638 -24.34 -6.44 -14.65
CA GLN A 638 -24.33 -5.88 -13.30
C GLN A 638 -23.50 -6.75 -12.36
N PHE A 639 -22.37 -6.21 -11.92
CA PHE A 639 -21.51 -6.81 -10.90
C PHE A 639 -21.71 -6.08 -9.56
N THR A 640 -21.97 -6.83 -8.48
CA THR A 640 -22.05 -6.30 -7.12
C THR A 640 -21.11 -7.06 -6.20
N SER A 641 -20.37 -6.34 -5.36
CA SER A 641 -19.54 -6.89 -4.30
C SER A 641 -19.84 -6.17 -2.99
N GLU A 642 -20.11 -6.93 -1.95
CA GLU A 642 -20.48 -6.43 -0.61
C GLU A 642 -19.55 -7.04 0.44
N GLY A 643 -18.84 -6.20 1.18
CA GLY A 643 -17.96 -6.59 2.28
C GLY A 643 -18.51 -6.07 3.61
N ALA A 644 -18.70 -6.95 4.58
CA ALA A 644 -19.11 -6.61 5.93
C ALA A 644 -18.08 -7.14 6.94
N TYR A 645 -17.30 -6.21 7.50
CA TYR A 645 -16.19 -6.53 8.39
C TYR A 645 -16.43 -5.90 9.75
N TRP A 646 -16.15 -6.65 10.81
CA TRP A 646 -16.16 -6.06 12.14
C TRP A 646 -15.11 -6.65 13.06
N THR A 647 -14.62 -5.80 13.94
CA THR A 647 -13.64 -6.15 14.98
C THR A 647 -14.16 -5.64 16.32
N PHE A 648 -14.22 -6.54 17.29
CA PHE A 648 -14.45 -6.21 18.68
C PHE A 648 -13.19 -6.52 19.48
N ARG A 649 -12.76 -5.58 20.33
CA ARG A 649 -11.59 -5.73 21.19
C ARG A 649 -11.90 -5.24 22.58
N ALA A 650 -11.56 -6.04 23.58
CA ALA A 650 -11.60 -5.63 24.98
C ALA A 650 -10.22 -5.82 25.59
N GLN A 651 -9.70 -4.77 26.24
CA GLN A 651 -8.36 -4.79 26.79
C GLN A 651 -8.25 -3.99 28.08
N THR A 652 -7.21 -4.26 28.84
CA THR A 652 -6.82 -3.48 30.01
C THR A 652 -5.34 -3.13 29.92
N GLN A 653 -4.99 -1.92 30.36
CA GLN A 653 -3.62 -1.42 30.33
C GLN A 653 -3.24 -0.85 31.69
N PHE A 654 -2.06 -1.21 32.18
CA PHE A 654 -1.43 -0.65 33.38
C PHE A 654 -0.12 0.03 32.97
N SER A 655 -0.06 1.35 33.10
CA SER A 655 1.09 2.21 32.78
C SER A 655 1.39 3.13 33.97
N ARG A 656 2.51 2.90 34.66
CA ARG A 656 2.90 3.69 35.83
C ARG A 656 4.41 3.64 36.10
N THR A 657 4.95 4.77 36.55
CA THR A 657 6.28 4.83 37.16
C THR A 657 6.16 4.63 38.68
N ILE A 658 6.93 3.69 39.22
CA ILE A 658 6.98 3.35 40.64
C ILE A 658 8.39 3.65 41.17
N PHE A 659 8.47 4.26 42.36
CA PHE A 659 9.74 4.65 43.01
C PHE A 659 10.65 5.51 42.11
N ASP A 660 10.06 6.31 41.22
CA ASP A 660 10.73 7.19 40.25
C ASP A 660 11.68 6.51 39.23
N LYS A 661 11.91 5.20 39.38
CA LYS A 661 12.86 4.43 38.57
C LYS A 661 12.20 3.31 37.78
N HIS A 662 11.07 2.76 38.22
CA HIS A 662 10.47 1.58 37.61
C HIS A 662 9.29 1.98 36.75
N ASN A 663 9.50 2.18 35.45
CA ASN A 663 8.43 2.44 34.50
C ASN A 663 7.89 1.11 33.96
N ILE A 664 6.62 0.81 34.22
CA ILE A 664 5.93 -0.39 33.78
C ILE A 664 4.80 0.03 32.85
N ASP A 665 4.74 -0.56 31.66
CA ASP A 665 3.60 -0.47 30.74
C ASP A 665 3.19 -1.88 30.31
N ALA A 666 1.99 -2.32 30.66
CA ALA A 666 1.51 -3.65 30.33
C ALA A 666 0.07 -3.61 29.84
N VAL A 667 -0.22 -4.38 28.79
CA VAL A 667 -1.55 -4.51 28.19
C VAL A 667 -1.93 -5.99 28.05
N ALA A 668 -3.19 -6.30 28.34
CA ALA A 668 -3.77 -7.63 28.15
C ALA A 668 -5.16 -7.49 27.54
N GLY A 669 -5.56 -8.41 26.68
CA GLY A 669 -6.89 -8.35 26.09
C GLY A 669 -7.23 -9.53 25.19
N PHE A 670 -8.41 -9.44 24.61
CA PHE A 670 -8.86 -10.34 23.56
C PHE A 670 -9.47 -9.57 22.40
N GLU A 671 -9.48 -10.22 21.24
CA GLU A 671 -9.98 -9.67 20.00
C GLU A 671 -10.79 -10.73 19.27
N TYR A 672 -11.94 -10.32 18.74
CA TYR A 672 -12.77 -11.13 17.86
C TYR A 672 -13.02 -10.36 16.58
N ARG A 673 -12.90 -11.05 15.44
CA ARG A 673 -13.10 -10.45 14.12
C ARG A 673 -13.93 -11.36 13.22
N ASN A 674 -14.72 -10.73 12.37
CA ASN A 674 -15.49 -11.37 11.30
C ASN A 674 -15.21 -10.65 9.97
N SER A 675 -14.97 -11.42 8.92
CA SER A 675 -14.87 -10.96 7.53
C SER A 675 -15.93 -11.67 6.72
N ARG A 676 -16.80 -10.96 6.02
CA ARG A 676 -17.78 -11.56 5.11
C ARG A 676 -17.80 -10.81 3.80
N ASP A 677 -17.63 -11.55 2.72
CA ASP A 677 -17.56 -11.02 1.36
C ASP A 677 -18.62 -11.73 0.52
N LYS A 678 -19.48 -10.96 -0.13
CA LYS A 678 -20.48 -11.45 -1.07
C LYS A 678 -20.26 -10.86 -2.44
N THR A 679 -20.46 -11.66 -3.48
CA THR A 679 -20.35 -11.19 -4.86
C THR A 679 -21.51 -11.75 -5.67
N SER A 680 -22.04 -10.96 -6.59
CA SER A 680 -22.97 -11.40 -7.62
C SER A 680 -22.64 -10.77 -8.97
N ASN A 681 -22.82 -11.55 -10.03
CA ASN A 681 -22.83 -11.04 -11.41
C ASN A 681 -24.15 -11.44 -12.08
N THR A 682 -24.75 -10.53 -12.83
CA THR A 682 -26.04 -10.75 -13.50
C THR A 682 -26.04 -10.05 -14.84
N VAL A 683 -26.58 -10.72 -15.87
CA VAL A 683 -26.69 -10.18 -17.22
C VAL A 683 -28.15 -10.01 -17.61
N PHE A 684 -28.49 -8.87 -18.19
CA PHE A 684 -29.80 -8.59 -18.78
C PHE A 684 -29.65 -8.38 -20.29
N LEU A 685 -30.34 -9.20 -21.10
CA LEU A 685 -30.38 -9.13 -22.56
C LEU A 685 -31.65 -8.45 -23.04
N GLY A 686 -31.56 -7.78 -24.20
CA GLY A 686 -32.65 -6.96 -24.73
C GLY A 686 -33.04 -5.84 -23.77
N TYR A 687 -32.07 -5.31 -23.04
CA TYR A 687 -32.23 -4.28 -22.02
C TYR A 687 -32.43 -2.91 -22.68
N ASP A 688 -33.38 -2.15 -22.17
CA ASP A 688 -33.65 -0.78 -22.58
C ASP A 688 -33.51 0.15 -21.36
N ASP A 689 -32.52 1.05 -21.42
CA ASP A 689 -32.18 1.91 -20.28
C ASP A 689 -33.23 3.00 -19.99
N GLN A 690 -34.06 3.38 -20.96
CA GLN A 690 -35.10 4.39 -20.73
C GLN A 690 -36.31 3.81 -19.99
N THR A 691 -36.75 2.63 -20.40
CA THR A 691 -37.90 1.91 -19.83
C THR A 691 -37.52 1.00 -18.67
N GLN A 692 -36.21 0.74 -18.48
CA GLN A 692 -35.67 -0.19 -17.49
C GLN A 692 -36.21 -1.63 -17.67
N THR A 693 -36.60 -1.99 -18.89
CA THR A 693 -37.09 -3.33 -19.23
C THR A 693 -35.98 -4.22 -19.78
N ASN A 694 -36.17 -5.53 -19.73
CA ASN A 694 -35.29 -6.51 -20.38
C ASN A 694 -36.10 -7.70 -20.89
N LYS A 695 -35.49 -8.50 -21.75
CA LYS A 695 -36.12 -9.64 -22.42
C LYS A 695 -35.65 -11.00 -21.88
N ASN A 696 -34.94 -11.07 -20.75
CA ASN A 696 -34.49 -12.35 -20.18
C ASN A 696 -35.65 -13.35 -19.96
N GLY A 697 -36.87 -12.87 -19.72
CA GLY A 697 -38.06 -13.72 -19.53
C GLY A 697 -38.46 -14.54 -20.77
N ILE A 698 -38.02 -14.15 -21.97
CA ILE A 698 -38.25 -14.89 -23.22
C ILE A 698 -36.95 -15.47 -23.82
N VAL A 699 -35.79 -15.17 -23.23
CA VAL A 699 -34.50 -15.73 -23.66
C VAL A 699 -34.28 -17.09 -23.04
N ASN A 700 -34.01 -18.09 -23.87
CA ASN A 700 -33.58 -19.39 -23.41
C ASN A 700 -32.04 -19.49 -23.45
N PHE A 701 -31.41 -19.31 -22.29
CA PHE A 701 -29.95 -19.39 -22.16
C PHE A 701 -29.39 -20.78 -22.48
N LYS A 702 -30.16 -21.86 -22.30
CA LYS A 702 -29.75 -23.21 -22.74
C LYS A 702 -29.65 -23.24 -24.26
N THR A 703 -30.62 -22.68 -24.97
CA THR A 703 -30.57 -22.59 -26.42
C THR A 703 -29.34 -21.80 -26.87
N LEU A 704 -29.03 -20.66 -26.25
CA LEU A 704 -27.81 -19.90 -26.56
C LEU A 704 -26.54 -20.74 -26.41
N ALA A 705 -26.43 -21.51 -25.33
CA ALA A 705 -25.30 -22.42 -25.10
C ALA A 705 -25.25 -23.55 -26.15
N ASP A 706 -26.40 -24.15 -26.49
CA ASP A 706 -26.50 -25.20 -27.51
C ASP A 706 -26.16 -24.70 -28.93
N GLN A 707 -26.32 -23.40 -29.18
CA GLN A 707 -25.98 -22.78 -30.47
C GLN A 707 -24.53 -22.30 -30.56
N ASN A 708 -23.82 -22.19 -29.44
CA ASN A 708 -22.44 -21.73 -29.41
C ASN A 708 -21.55 -22.57 -30.35
N LEU A 709 -20.68 -21.89 -31.12
CA LEU A 709 -19.82 -22.46 -32.16
C LEU A 709 -20.52 -23.05 -33.39
N LYS A 710 -21.87 -23.06 -33.46
CA LYS A 710 -22.58 -23.46 -34.69
C LYS A 710 -22.53 -22.35 -35.75
N PRO A 711 -22.68 -22.67 -37.05
CA PRO A 711 -22.69 -21.68 -38.11
C PRO A 711 -23.82 -20.64 -37.96
N SER A 712 -23.50 -19.38 -38.21
CA SER A 712 -24.44 -18.26 -38.33
C SER A 712 -25.01 -18.20 -39.76
N VAL A 713 -26.11 -17.44 -39.96
CA VAL A 713 -26.61 -17.07 -41.30
C VAL A 713 -25.58 -16.29 -42.13
N LEU A 714 -24.56 -15.72 -41.49
CA LEU A 714 -23.44 -15.04 -42.15
C LEU A 714 -22.57 -15.98 -43.00
N GLY A 715 -22.71 -17.30 -42.84
CA GLY A 715 -22.01 -18.34 -43.59
C GLY A 715 -21.16 -19.26 -42.72
N SER A 716 -20.64 -20.34 -43.30
CA SER A 716 -19.86 -21.37 -42.59
C SER A 716 -18.55 -20.88 -41.98
N ASP A 717 -18.05 -19.73 -42.44
CA ASP A 717 -16.85 -19.07 -41.89
C ASP A 717 -17.14 -18.27 -40.60
N TYR A 718 -18.41 -18.16 -40.19
CA TYR A 718 -18.86 -17.41 -39.03
C TYR A 718 -19.67 -18.30 -38.09
N SER A 719 -19.23 -18.42 -36.85
CA SER A 719 -19.93 -19.18 -35.81
C SER A 719 -20.60 -18.25 -34.80
N MET A 720 -21.69 -18.71 -34.20
CA MET A 720 -22.34 -18.02 -33.08
C MET A 720 -21.41 -18.03 -31.86
N VAL A 721 -20.85 -16.87 -31.49
CA VAL A 721 -19.91 -16.71 -30.36
C VAL A 721 -20.13 -15.37 -29.64
N GLY A 722 -19.94 -15.36 -28.32
CA GLY A 722 -20.00 -14.15 -27.50
C GLY A 722 -21.29 -13.92 -26.71
N ALA A 723 -22.29 -14.82 -26.81
CA ALA A 723 -23.46 -14.75 -25.94
C ALA A 723 -23.09 -15.08 -24.48
N PRO A 724 -23.86 -14.58 -23.49
CA PRO A 724 -23.67 -14.96 -22.10
C PRO A 724 -23.77 -16.48 -21.89
N SER A 725 -22.91 -17.01 -21.03
CA SER A 725 -22.82 -18.41 -20.64
C SER A 725 -23.02 -18.58 -19.13
N GLY A 726 -23.04 -19.82 -18.61
CA GLY A 726 -23.22 -20.08 -17.18
C GLY A 726 -22.18 -19.38 -16.29
N GLU A 727 -20.96 -19.13 -16.80
CA GLU A 727 -19.90 -18.42 -16.08
C GLU A 727 -20.20 -16.92 -15.86
N ASP A 728 -21.06 -16.33 -16.69
CA ASP A 728 -21.48 -14.93 -16.54
C ASP A 728 -22.51 -14.75 -15.41
N PHE A 729 -23.09 -15.83 -14.88
CA PHE A 729 -24.08 -15.80 -13.79
C PHE A 729 -23.55 -16.52 -12.56
N TYR A 730 -23.04 -15.78 -11.59
CA TYR A 730 -22.54 -16.41 -10.37
C TYR A 730 -22.83 -15.58 -9.13
N THR A 731 -22.85 -16.27 -8.00
CA THR A 731 -22.89 -15.68 -6.66
C THR A 731 -21.84 -16.36 -5.77
N SER A 732 -21.34 -15.62 -4.79
CA SER A 732 -20.38 -16.10 -3.79
C SER A 732 -20.67 -15.49 -2.43
N ASP A 733 -20.42 -16.24 -1.35
CA ASP A 733 -20.52 -15.79 0.05
C ASP A 733 -19.39 -16.45 0.86
N ILE A 734 -18.37 -15.67 1.20
CA ILE A 734 -17.17 -16.13 1.90
C ILE A 734 -17.21 -15.52 3.30
N LEU A 735 -17.04 -16.35 4.34
CA LEU A 735 -17.06 -15.95 5.74
C LEU A 735 -15.82 -16.48 6.47
N HIS A 736 -15.12 -15.59 7.16
CA HIS A 736 -13.99 -15.93 8.02
C HIS A 736 -14.11 -15.33 9.41
N ARG A 737 -13.65 -16.06 10.42
CA ARG A 737 -13.68 -15.65 11.83
C ARG A 737 -12.34 -15.85 12.51
N PHE A 738 -12.01 -14.90 13.37
CA PHE A 738 -10.77 -14.90 14.13
C PHE A 738 -11.05 -14.62 15.60
N TYR A 739 -10.34 -15.34 16.47
CA TYR A 739 -10.36 -15.11 17.91
C TYR A 739 -8.93 -15.12 18.44
N SER A 740 -8.59 -14.09 19.21
CA SER A 740 -7.22 -13.88 19.67
C SER A 740 -7.17 -13.46 21.14
N LEU A 741 -6.16 -13.96 21.86
CA LEU A 741 -5.81 -13.55 23.22
C LEU A 741 -4.39 -13.01 23.22
N TYR A 742 -4.14 -11.89 23.90
CA TYR A 742 -2.82 -11.28 23.88
C TYR A 742 -2.44 -10.64 25.22
N PHE A 743 -1.14 -10.59 25.46
CA PHE A 743 -0.48 -9.91 26.54
C PHE A 743 0.83 -9.28 26.02
N ASN A 744 1.11 -8.05 26.43
CA ASN A 744 2.38 -7.37 26.15
C ASN A 744 2.78 -6.55 27.37
N ALA A 745 4.06 -6.55 27.70
CA ALA A 745 4.60 -5.76 28.79
C ALA A 745 5.96 -5.17 28.41
N ASN A 746 6.18 -3.92 28.82
CA ASN A 746 7.41 -3.18 28.74
C ASN A 746 7.78 -2.72 30.15
N TYR A 747 9.05 -2.90 30.50
CA TYR A 747 9.61 -2.48 31.77
C TYR A 747 10.88 -1.69 31.51
N THR A 748 10.97 -0.47 32.03
CA THR A 748 12.15 0.37 31.94
C THR A 748 12.64 0.74 33.33
N PHE A 749 13.90 0.42 33.61
CA PHE A 749 14.56 0.79 34.86
C PHE A 749 15.43 2.03 34.68
N ASP A 750 15.14 3.05 35.49
CA ASP A 750 15.87 4.32 35.63
C ASP A 750 16.14 5.03 34.30
N SER A 751 15.20 4.90 33.36
CA SER A 751 15.33 5.34 31.96
C SER A 751 16.58 4.84 31.23
N ARG A 752 17.20 3.75 31.72
CA ARG A 752 18.45 3.19 31.19
C ARG A 752 18.25 1.85 30.51
N TYR A 753 17.58 0.91 31.16
CA TYR A 753 17.41 -0.44 30.62
C TYR A 753 15.94 -0.74 30.39
N SER A 754 15.57 -1.02 29.14
CA SER A 754 14.22 -1.39 28.77
C SER A 754 14.16 -2.85 28.36
N LEU A 755 13.17 -3.57 28.85
CA LEU A 755 12.84 -4.94 28.49
C LEU A 755 11.40 -4.99 28.00
N SER A 756 11.14 -5.74 26.93
CA SER A 756 9.80 -6.00 26.45
C SER A 756 9.54 -7.50 26.30
N GLY A 757 8.29 -7.89 26.49
CA GLY A 757 7.82 -9.24 26.27
C GLY A 757 6.39 -9.24 25.75
N SER A 758 6.09 -10.14 24.81
CA SER A 758 4.74 -10.34 24.32
C SER A 758 4.40 -11.80 24.20
N TRP A 759 3.12 -12.11 24.38
CA TRP A 759 2.55 -13.42 24.16
C TRP A 759 1.16 -13.27 23.55
N ARG A 760 0.87 -14.04 22.50
CA ARG A 760 -0.40 -14.01 21.79
C ARG A 760 -0.81 -15.41 21.34
N LEU A 761 -2.10 -15.71 21.38
CA LEU A 761 -2.69 -16.94 20.88
C LEU A 761 -3.79 -16.57 19.87
N ASP A 762 -3.59 -16.94 18.61
CA ASP A 762 -4.55 -16.68 17.53
C ASP A 762 -5.23 -17.98 17.07
N LYS A 763 -6.54 -17.89 16.82
CA LYS A 763 -7.39 -18.96 16.24
C LYS A 763 -8.17 -18.43 15.04
N THR A 764 -8.40 -19.29 14.05
CA THR A 764 -9.20 -19.01 12.84
C THR A 764 -10.02 -20.23 12.46
N ASP A 765 -11.08 -20.03 11.68
CA ASP A 765 -11.91 -21.09 11.10
C ASP A 765 -11.28 -21.81 9.89
N LEU A 766 -10.23 -21.24 9.29
CA LEU A 766 -9.49 -21.85 8.17
C LEU A 766 -8.76 -23.16 8.57
N PHE A 767 -8.32 -23.24 9.83
CA PHE A 767 -7.58 -24.37 10.38
C PHE A 767 -8.41 -25.05 11.47
N GLY A 768 -8.65 -26.35 11.37
CA GLY A 768 -9.67 -26.96 12.22
C GLY A 768 -9.66 -28.47 12.32
N ALA A 769 -9.24 -29.17 11.27
CA ALA A 769 -9.27 -30.63 11.22
C ALA A 769 -8.46 -31.26 12.37
N ASP A 770 -7.21 -30.83 12.61
CA ASP A 770 -6.45 -31.20 13.82
C ASP A 770 -6.48 -30.07 14.88
N PRO A 771 -7.02 -30.33 16.10
CA PRO A 771 -7.00 -29.38 17.22
C PRO A 771 -5.62 -28.79 17.55
N LYS A 772 -4.54 -29.51 17.27
CA LYS A 772 -3.15 -29.06 17.49
C LYS A 772 -2.78 -27.83 16.67
N PHE A 773 -3.39 -27.64 15.49
CA PHE A 773 -3.09 -26.53 14.59
C PHE A 773 -4.12 -25.38 14.65
N ARG A 774 -5.19 -25.54 15.46
CA ARG A 774 -6.24 -24.51 15.64
C ARG A 774 -5.78 -23.24 16.33
N GLY A 775 -4.74 -23.33 17.17
CA GLY A 775 -4.24 -22.19 17.95
C GLY A 775 -2.73 -22.20 18.06
N ARG A 776 -2.06 -21.15 17.56
CA ARG A 776 -0.60 -21.06 17.60
C ARG A 776 -0.14 -19.99 18.59
N PRO A 777 0.68 -20.32 19.60
CA PRO A 777 1.26 -19.32 20.47
C PRO A 777 2.38 -18.58 19.73
N LEU A 778 2.25 -17.26 19.68
CA LEU A 778 3.21 -16.29 19.16
C LEU A 778 3.79 -15.52 20.35
N TRP A 779 5.06 -15.13 20.26
CA TRP A 779 5.71 -14.39 21.34
C TRP A 779 6.92 -13.62 20.83
N SER A 780 7.32 -12.60 21.58
CA SER A 780 8.55 -11.88 21.34
C SER A 780 9.18 -11.40 22.64
N VAL A 781 10.47 -11.13 22.59
CA VAL A 781 11.23 -10.49 23.65
C VAL A 781 12.14 -9.44 23.03
N GLY A 782 12.33 -8.33 23.74
CA GLY A 782 13.22 -7.25 23.32
C GLY A 782 13.95 -6.65 24.50
N ALA A 783 15.12 -6.10 24.24
CA ALA A 783 15.91 -5.35 25.20
C ALA A 783 16.51 -4.12 24.52
N SER A 784 16.62 -3.02 25.26
CA SER A 784 17.35 -1.84 24.82
C SER A 784 18.04 -1.14 25.98
N TRP A 785 19.10 -0.39 25.65
CA TRP A 785 19.93 0.30 26.61
C TRP A 785 20.12 1.75 26.18
N ASN A 786 19.56 2.70 26.93
CA ASN A 786 19.80 4.13 26.75
C ASN A 786 21.17 4.49 27.34
N ALA A 787 22.24 4.10 26.64
CA ALA A 787 23.61 4.26 27.11
C ALA A 787 23.96 5.72 27.43
N HIS A 788 23.44 6.68 26.67
CA HIS A 788 23.61 8.11 26.91
C HIS A 788 23.14 8.59 28.29
N ASN A 789 22.27 7.84 28.99
CA ASN A 789 21.85 8.16 30.36
C ASN A 789 22.83 7.67 31.43
N GLU A 790 23.89 6.94 31.07
CA GLU A 790 24.90 6.48 32.01
C GLU A 790 25.85 7.59 32.45
N SER A 791 26.23 7.57 33.73
CA SER A 791 27.11 8.61 34.30
C SER A 791 28.45 8.71 33.61
N PHE A 792 28.98 7.60 33.08
CA PHE A 792 30.28 7.56 32.40
C PHE A 792 30.27 8.12 30.97
N LEU A 793 29.08 8.37 30.38
CA LEU A 793 28.95 9.01 29.07
C LEU A 793 28.57 10.49 29.17
N ARG A 794 28.23 10.99 30.37
CA ARG A 794 27.79 12.40 30.57
C ARG A 794 28.82 13.44 30.16
N ASP A 795 30.11 13.13 30.31
CA ASP A 795 31.20 14.06 29.96
C ASP A 795 31.45 14.10 28.44
N ILE A 796 30.85 13.19 27.66
CA ILE A 796 30.98 13.12 26.21
C ILE A 796 29.89 13.96 25.54
N THR A 797 30.15 15.25 25.40
CA THR A 797 29.16 16.24 24.93
C THR A 797 28.81 16.17 23.45
N TRP A 798 29.57 15.42 22.63
CA TRP A 798 29.24 15.23 21.22
C TRP A 798 28.24 14.10 20.97
N ILE A 799 27.92 13.28 21.98
CA ILE A 799 26.90 12.23 21.92
C ILE A 799 25.63 12.73 22.63
N ASP A 800 24.59 12.97 21.86
CA ASP A 800 23.29 13.42 22.40
C ASP A 800 22.39 12.22 22.75
N ALA A 801 22.41 11.20 21.90
CA ALA A 801 21.67 9.96 22.14
C ALA A 801 22.46 8.76 21.61
N LEU A 802 22.44 7.67 22.38
CA LEU A 802 22.99 6.39 21.99
C LEU A 802 22.14 5.28 22.60
N LYS A 803 21.58 4.42 21.75
CA LYS A 803 20.67 3.36 22.17
C LYS A 803 20.82 2.08 21.36
N PRO A 804 21.60 1.11 21.84
CA PRO A 804 21.56 -0.25 21.31
C PRO A 804 20.23 -0.95 21.63
N ARG A 805 19.73 -1.75 20.69
CA ARG A 805 18.49 -2.52 20.75
C ARG A 805 18.71 -3.95 20.27
N LEU A 806 18.05 -4.92 20.89
CA LEU A 806 18.04 -6.32 20.46
C LEU A 806 16.64 -6.89 20.61
N SER A 807 16.17 -7.64 19.62
CA SER A 807 14.88 -8.30 19.68
C SER A 807 14.88 -9.68 19.02
N TYR A 808 14.01 -10.56 19.52
CA TYR A 808 13.73 -11.86 18.94
C TYR A 808 12.25 -12.17 19.08
N GLY A 809 11.61 -12.67 18.02
CA GLY A 809 10.22 -13.06 18.10
C GLY A 809 9.75 -13.98 17.00
N LEU A 810 8.57 -14.55 17.26
CA LEU A 810 7.83 -15.47 16.43
C LEU A 810 6.50 -14.84 16.04
N THR A 811 6.28 -14.68 14.74
CA THR A 811 5.01 -14.23 14.15
C THR A 811 4.46 -15.30 13.20
N GLY A 812 3.19 -15.14 12.81
CA GLY A 812 2.51 -16.05 11.89
C GLY A 812 2.08 -15.35 10.60
N ASN A 813 1.75 -16.15 9.59
CA ASN A 813 1.02 -15.72 8.39
C ASN A 813 -0.04 -16.78 8.03
N ILE A 814 -1.08 -16.37 7.32
CA ILE A 814 -2.19 -17.23 6.86
C ILE A 814 -2.46 -16.97 5.39
N ASP A 815 -2.83 -18.03 4.67
CA ASP A 815 -3.46 -17.96 3.37
C ASP A 815 -4.93 -18.37 3.51
N SER A 816 -5.86 -17.48 3.14
CA SER A 816 -7.31 -17.72 3.23
C SER A 816 -7.87 -18.52 2.05
N SER A 817 -7.08 -18.76 0.99
CA SER A 817 -7.48 -19.56 -0.17
C SER A 817 -7.39 -21.07 0.08
N VAL A 818 -6.68 -21.48 1.13
CA VAL A 818 -6.51 -22.88 1.51
C VAL A 818 -7.38 -23.22 2.72
N SER A 819 -7.86 -24.46 2.76
CA SER A 819 -8.69 -24.97 3.85
C SER A 819 -8.16 -26.31 4.33
N SER A 820 -8.28 -26.55 5.64
CA SER A 820 -8.01 -27.88 6.21
C SER A 820 -9.10 -28.91 5.88
N TYR A 821 -10.28 -28.44 5.47
CA TYR A 821 -11.41 -29.26 5.08
C TYR A 821 -11.47 -29.44 3.57
N LEU A 822 -12.14 -30.51 3.13
CA LEU A 822 -12.49 -30.69 1.72
C LEU A 822 -13.41 -29.55 1.28
N VAL A 823 -13.05 -28.86 0.21
CA VAL A 823 -13.86 -27.80 -0.40
C VAL A 823 -14.24 -28.23 -1.80
N ALA A 824 -15.54 -28.25 -2.08
CA ALA A 824 -16.07 -28.50 -3.42
C ALA A 824 -16.75 -27.23 -3.94
N LYS A 825 -16.53 -26.90 -5.22
CA LYS A 825 -17.31 -25.90 -5.94
C LYS A 825 -18.45 -26.65 -6.62
N ILE A 826 -19.68 -26.31 -6.25
CA ILE A 826 -20.87 -26.76 -6.95
C ILE A 826 -21.14 -25.78 -8.07
N ALA A 827 -21.20 -26.31 -9.29
CA ALA A 827 -21.54 -25.57 -10.48
C ALA A 827 -22.65 -26.33 -11.23
N PHE A 828 -23.21 -25.68 -12.23
CA PHE A 828 -24.20 -26.27 -13.10
C PHE A 828 -23.54 -26.69 -14.41
N ASN A 829 -23.95 -27.84 -14.96
CA ASN A 829 -23.51 -28.28 -16.27
C ASN A 829 -24.44 -27.69 -17.33
N ASP A 830 -23.91 -26.78 -18.15
CA ASP A 830 -24.67 -26.06 -19.17
C ASP A 830 -25.29 -26.98 -20.24
N TYR A 831 -24.74 -28.19 -20.42
CA TYR A 831 -25.25 -29.17 -21.39
C TYR A 831 -26.38 -30.04 -20.83
N THR A 832 -26.17 -30.64 -19.65
CA THR A 832 -27.10 -31.62 -19.06
C THR A 832 -28.17 -30.97 -18.19
N GLY A 833 -27.94 -29.74 -17.76
CA GLY A 833 -28.84 -29.04 -16.86
C GLY A 833 -28.77 -29.52 -15.41
N THR A 834 -27.71 -30.25 -15.02
CA THR A 834 -27.58 -30.83 -13.68
C THR A 834 -26.45 -30.17 -12.90
N ASN A 835 -26.57 -30.13 -11.58
CA ASN A 835 -25.45 -29.75 -10.73
C ASN A 835 -24.32 -30.78 -10.81
N TYR A 836 -23.09 -30.30 -10.85
CA TYR A 836 -21.90 -31.11 -10.62
C TYR A 836 -21.04 -30.44 -9.56
N ALA A 837 -20.26 -31.25 -8.85
CA ALA A 837 -19.27 -30.77 -7.90
C ALA A 837 -17.88 -31.01 -8.46
N SER A 838 -17.05 -29.97 -8.43
CA SER A 838 -15.61 -30.10 -8.66
C SER A 838 -14.88 -29.94 -7.33
N LEU A 839 -13.90 -30.80 -7.07
CA LEU A 839 -13.05 -30.67 -5.90
C LEU A 839 -12.10 -29.49 -6.09
N GLN A 840 -12.17 -28.49 -5.22
CA GLN A 840 -11.27 -27.33 -5.25
C GLN A 840 -10.03 -27.60 -4.41
N ASN A 841 -10.23 -28.09 -3.18
CA ASN A 841 -9.14 -28.43 -2.26
C ASN A 841 -9.41 -29.81 -1.65
N PRO A 842 -8.46 -30.77 -1.76
CA PRO A 842 -8.52 -31.99 -0.98
C PRO A 842 -8.33 -31.68 0.52
N PRO A 843 -8.82 -32.54 1.42
CA PRO A 843 -8.68 -32.33 2.86
C PRO A 843 -7.20 -32.39 3.27
N ASN A 844 -6.79 -31.50 4.17
CA ASN A 844 -5.44 -31.43 4.69
C ASN A 844 -5.47 -31.12 6.19
N ASP A 845 -5.45 -32.17 7.00
CA ASP A 845 -5.50 -32.06 8.46
C ASP A 845 -4.21 -31.52 9.09
N GLN A 846 -3.10 -31.57 8.35
CA GLN A 846 -1.80 -31.01 8.73
C GLN A 846 -1.60 -29.56 8.34
N LEU A 847 -2.59 -28.95 7.67
CA LEU A 847 -2.55 -27.56 7.28
C LEU A 847 -2.44 -26.68 8.52
N ARG A 848 -1.43 -25.82 8.51
CA ARG A 848 -1.08 -24.97 9.63
C ARG A 848 -0.62 -23.60 9.13
N TRP A 849 -0.46 -22.70 10.08
CA TRP A 849 0.06 -21.36 9.87
C TRP A 849 1.49 -21.40 9.33
N GLU A 850 1.87 -20.40 8.54
CA GLU A 850 3.29 -20.13 8.28
C GLU A 850 3.93 -19.55 9.54
N LYS A 851 5.23 -19.79 9.75
CA LYS A 851 5.99 -19.31 10.91
C LYS A 851 7.14 -18.44 10.47
N THR A 852 7.19 -17.22 11.00
CA THR A 852 8.30 -16.31 10.79
C THR A 852 9.06 -16.08 12.09
N GLN A 853 10.34 -16.45 12.08
CA GLN A 853 11.30 -16.16 13.15
C GLN A 853 12.10 -14.92 12.76
N THR A 854 12.06 -13.87 13.58
CA THR A 854 12.84 -12.65 13.33
C THR A 854 13.74 -12.37 14.51
N TRP A 855 15.02 -12.14 14.22
CA TRP A 855 15.93 -11.52 15.15
C TRP A 855 16.40 -10.18 14.57
N ASN A 856 16.56 -9.17 15.43
CA ASN A 856 16.97 -7.82 15.05
C ASN A 856 17.97 -7.26 16.06
N ALA A 857 19.05 -6.66 15.58
CA ALA A 857 19.98 -5.86 16.38
C ALA A 857 20.01 -4.44 15.79
N GLY A 858 19.70 -3.44 16.62
CA GLY A 858 19.57 -2.05 16.21
C GLY A 858 20.46 -1.11 17.02
N LEU A 859 20.77 0.03 16.46
CA LEU A 859 21.46 1.14 17.12
C LEU A 859 20.79 2.45 16.71
N ASP A 860 20.18 3.14 17.65
CA ASP A 860 19.77 4.54 17.45
C ASP A 860 20.85 5.46 17.98
N PHE A 861 21.11 6.55 17.25
CA PHE A 861 22.14 7.50 17.61
C PHE A 861 21.76 8.94 17.24
N SER A 862 22.34 9.88 17.98
CA SER A 862 22.30 11.30 17.69
C SER A 862 23.59 11.96 18.19
N PHE A 863 24.20 12.78 17.34
CA PHE A 863 25.49 13.42 17.58
C PHE A 863 25.49 14.91 17.23
N LEU A 864 26.44 15.63 17.86
CA LEU A 864 26.79 17.02 17.57
C LEU A 864 25.63 18.01 17.77
N GLY A 865 24.89 17.89 18.88
CA GLY A 865 23.72 18.72 19.15
C GLY A 865 22.56 18.36 18.22
N TYR A 866 22.32 17.06 18.03
CA TYR A 866 21.27 16.51 17.17
C TYR A 866 21.39 16.81 15.67
N ARG A 867 22.55 17.31 15.24
CA ARG A 867 22.82 17.62 13.82
C ARG A 867 22.91 16.38 12.94
N ILE A 868 23.34 15.26 13.50
CA ILE A 868 23.38 13.98 12.81
C ILE A 868 22.63 12.98 13.67
N SER A 869 21.49 12.51 13.19
CA SER A 869 20.69 11.50 13.89
C SER A 869 20.30 10.37 12.94
N GLY A 870 20.01 9.20 13.48
CA GLY A 870 19.70 8.06 12.64
C GLY A 870 19.53 6.76 13.39
N SER A 871 19.38 5.71 12.59
CA SER A 871 19.32 4.34 13.09
C SER A 871 20.02 3.40 12.13
N PHE A 872 20.64 2.36 12.70
CA PHE A 872 21.19 1.23 11.96
C PHE A 872 20.56 -0.04 12.51
N ASP A 873 19.95 -0.85 11.65
CA ASP A 873 19.33 -2.14 12.02
C ASP A 873 19.92 -3.27 11.17
N TYR A 874 20.34 -4.36 11.82
CA TYR A 874 20.63 -5.64 11.18
C TYR A 874 19.55 -6.64 11.56
N TYR A 875 19.00 -7.33 10.57
CA TYR A 875 17.95 -8.32 10.79
C TYR A 875 18.21 -9.61 10.04
N HIS A 876 17.58 -10.67 10.55
CA HIS A 876 17.48 -11.94 9.86
C HIS A 876 16.15 -12.60 10.21
N LYS A 877 15.34 -12.74 9.17
CA LYS A 877 13.98 -13.24 9.15
C LYS A 877 13.99 -14.61 8.48
N ARG A 878 13.50 -15.64 9.17
CA ARG A 878 13.42 -17.01 8.68
C ARG A 878 11.96 -17.45 8.64
N GLY A 879 11.43 -17.57 7.43
CA GLY A 879 10.13 -18.18 7.15
C GLY A 879 10.26 -19.71 7.12
N SER A 880 9.34 -20.41 7.78
CA SER A 880 9.28 -21.87 7.83
C SER A 880 7.82 -22.31 7.89
N ASP A 881 7.56 -23.57 7.56
CA ASP A 881 6.19 -24.04 7.31
C ASP A 881 5.51 -23.22 6.20
N LEU A 882 6.26 -22.69 5.22
CA LEU A 882 5.69 -21.90 4.14
C LEU A 882 4.83 -22.78 3.25
N LEU A 883 3.71 -22.25 2.78
CA LEU A 883 2.81 -22.96 1.88
C LEU A 883 3.41 -22.99 0.47
N CYS A 884 3.37 -24.16 -0.16
CA CYS A 884 3.74 -24.32 -1.56
C CYS A 884 2.98 -25.47 -2.19
N SER A 885 2.71 -25.34 -3.48
CA SER A 885 2.24 -26.44 -4.32
C SER A 885 3.27 -27.57 -4.31
N THR A 886 2.83 -28.77 -3.92
CA THR A 886 3.62 -30.00 -3.92
C THR A 886 2.89 -31.03 -4.75
N ASP A 887 3.62 -31.70 -5.64
CA ASP A 887 3.07 -32.76 -6.47
C ASP A 887 2.71 -33.98 -5.61
N VAL A 888 1.59 -34.61 -5.92
CA VAL A 888 1.10 -35.83 -5.26
C VAL A 888 0.77 -36.87 -6.31
N ASP A 889 0.67 -38.13 -5.88
CA ASP A 889 0.33 -39.22 -6.79
C ASP A 889 -1.04 -38.95 -7.45
N PRO A 890 -1.10 -38.84 -8.80
CA PRO A 890 -2.35 -38.56 -9.51
C PRO A 890 -3.43 -39.63 -9.30
N THR A 891 -3.09 -40.84 -8.82
CA THR A 891 -4.09 -41.85 -8.45
C THR A 891 -5.01 -41.40 -7.32
N ASN A 892 -4.65 -40.34 -6.58
CA ASN A 892 -5.50 -39.72 -5.57
C ASN A 892 -6.56 -38.77 -6.15
N GLY A 893 -6.62 -38.61 -7.48
CA GLY A 893 -7.59 -37.75 -8.17
C GLY A 893 -7.18 -36.27 -8.24
N VAL A 894 -5.97 -35.93 -7.79
CA VAL A 894 -5.37 -34.59 -7.86
C VAL A 894 -3.88 -34.73 -8.22
N THR A 895 -3.31 -33.79 -8.96
CA THR A 895 -1.90 -33.82 -9.40
C THR A 895 -0.98 -33.01 -8.48
N ALA A 896 -1.51 -32.02 -7.76
CA ALA A 896 -0.77 -31.22 -6.80
C ALA A 896 -1.67 -30.72 -5.67
N VAL A 897 -1.09 -30.48 -4.50
CA VAL A 897 -1.76 -29.93 -3.31
C VAL A 897 -0.90 -28.85 -2.65
N THR A 898 -1.53 -27.86 -2.04
CA THR A 898 -0.82 -26.84 -1.27
C THR A 898 -0.61 -27.31 0.16
N ILE A 899 0.64 -27.49 0.56
CA ILE A 899 1.04 -27.94 1.91
C ILE A 899 2.16 -27.08 2.49
N ASN A 900 2.28 -27.09 3.83
CA ASN A 900 3.36 -26.39 4.55
C ASN A 900 4.70 -27.11 4.38
N ASN A 901 5.43 -26.78 3.31
CA ASN A 901 6.62 -27.52 2.86
C ASN A 901 7.73 -26.61 2.31
N GLY A 902 7.76 -25.34 2.74
CA GLY A 902 8.76 -24.35 2.32
C GLY A 902 9.53 -23.69 3.47
N ILE A 903 10.78 -23.28 3.20
CA ILE A 903 11.63 -22.49 4.11
C ILE A 903 12.39 -21.43 3.30
N CYS A 904 12.31 -20.17 3.73
CA CYS A 904 13.09 -19.07 3.18
C CYS A 904 13.77 -18.23 4.28
N VAL A 905 14.79 -17.47 3.90
CA VAL A 905 15.50 -16.54 4.78
C VAL A 905 15.70 -15.21 4.07
N ASN A 906 15.43 -14.13 4.79
CA ASN A 906 15.79 -12.76 4.43
C ASN A 906 16.78 -12.25 5.48
N ARG A 907 17.90 -11.70 5.04
CA ARG A 907 18.89 -11.06 5.91
C ARG A 907 19.31 -9.74 5.31
N GLY A 908 19.45 -8.73 6.14
CA GLY A 908 19.67 -7.40 5.62
C GLY A 908 20.07 -6.38 6.66
N VAL A 909 20.57 -5.25 6.16
CA VAL A 909 20.90 -4.07 6.95
C VAL A 909 20.07 -2.89 6.48
N GLU A 910 19.70 -2.03 7.40
CA GLU A 910 18.94 -0.81 7.18
C GLU A 910 19.69 0.34 7.86
N LEU A 911 19.88 1.44 7.14
CA LEU A 911 20.50 2.67 7.63
C LEU A 911 19.56 3.83 7.34
N GLN A 912 19.25 4.61 8.37
CA GLN A 912 18.65 5.92 8.25
C GLN A 912 19.65 6.94 8.81
N LEU A 913 19.83 8.04 8.08
CA LEU A 913 20.67 9.15 8.48
C LEU A 913 19.97 10.46 8.13
N ASN A 914 19.80 11.31 9.13
CA ASN A 914 19.23 12.65 9.02
C ASN A 914 20.32 13.65 9.39
N GLY A 915 20.65 14.54 8.47
CA GLY A 915 21.64 15.59 8.65
C GLY A 915 21.00 16.97 8.63
N HIS A 916 21.10 17.70 9.73
CA HIS A 916 20.88 19.14 9.80
C HIS A 916 22.22 19.85 9.63
N ILE A 917 22.67 19.93 8.37
CA ILE A 917 24.03 20.38 7.99
C ILE A 917 24.22 21.85 8.35
N LEU A 918 23.26 22.69 7.93
CA LEU A 918 23.21 24.11 8.26
C LEU A 918 21.82 24.44 8.76
N GLU A 919 21.72 24.85 10.01
CA GLU A 919 20.46 25.23 10.62
C GLU A 919 20.15 26.71 10.30
N ALA A 920 19.01 26.96 9.67
CA ALA A 920 18.48 28.30 9.53
C ALA A 920 17.78 28.69 10.83
N ARG A 921 18.36 29.63 11.58
CA ARG A 921 17.77 30.11 12.84
C ARG A 921 16.53 30.96 12.58
N ASN A 922 16.57 31.75 11.51
CA ASN A 922 15.42 32.51 11.06
C ASN A 922 15.21 32.40 9.56
N ARG A 923 14.04 32.87 9.13
CA ARG A 923 13.61 32.87 7.73
C ARG A 923 14.66 33.46 6.77
N ASN A 924 15.47 34.44 7.17
CA ASN A 924 16.41 35.12 6.27
C ASN A 924 17.74 34.37 6.08
N GLN A 925 17.97 33.30 6.84
CA GLN A 925 19.17 32.48 6.76
C GLN A 925 18.99 31.29 5.81
N LEU A 926 20.11 30.78 5.30
CA LEU A 926 20.15 29.55 4.52
C LEU A 926 20.10 28.35 5.47
N GLY A 927 19.19 27.42 5.23
CA GLY A 927 19.15 26.11 5.87
C GLY A 927 19.49 25.03 4.87
N ILE A 928 20.22 24.00 5.32
CA ILE A 928 20.60 22.83 4.53
C ILE A 928 20.34 21.59 5.36
N ASN A 929 19.40 20.77 4.89
CA ASN A 929 19.14 19.43 5.42
C ASN A 929 19.48 18.38 4.37
N ALA A 930 19.80 17.18 4.82
CA ALA A 930 20.00 16.02 3.96
C ALA A 930 19.49 14.75 4.66
N TYR A 931 18.66 13.99 3.95
CA TYR A 931 18.09 12.74 4.46
C TYR A 931 18.57 11.58 3.60
N LEU A 932 19.11 10.54 4.22
CA LEU A 932 19.57 9.31 3.56
C LEU A 932 18.88 8.12 4.20
N ASN A 933 18.17 7.34 3.38
CA ASN A 933 17.69 6.02 3.76
C ASN A 933 18.35 4.99 2.84
N LEU A 934 18.89 3.92 3.40
CA LEU A 934 19.52 2.83 2.65
C LEU A 934 19.11 1.50 3.26
N SER A 935 18.82 0.54 2.40
CA SER A 935 18.52 -0.82 2.81
C SER A 935 19.19 -1.82 1.88
N TYR A 936 19.69 -2.90 2.47
CA TYR A 936 20.20 -4.07 1.76
C TYR A 936 19.44 -5.30 2.24
N ASN A 937 18.88 -6.09 1.33
CA ASN A 937 18.22 -7.35 1.64
C ASN A 937 18.72 -8.48 0.73
N LYS A 938 18.96 -9.64 1.33
CA LYS A 938 19.29 -10.88 0.62
C LYS A 938 18.30 -11.97 0.99
N ASN A 939 17.48 -12.35 0.03
CA ASN A 939 16.54 -13.46 0.14
C ASN A 939 17.17 -14.78 -0.36
N LYS A 940 16.80 -15.91 0.24
CA LYS A 940 17.22 -17.25 -0.16
C LYS A 940 16.19 -18.30 0.24
N ILE A 941 15.79 -19.16 -0.70
CA ILE A 941 15.07 -20.40 -0.47
C ILE A 941 16.04 -21.42 0.12
N ILE A 942 15.74 -21.90 1.32
CA ILE A 942 16.53 -22.95 1.98
C ILE A 942 15.98 -24.32 1.60
N TYR A 943 14.67 -24.43 1.47
CA TYR A 943 13.99 -25.68 1.17
C TYR A 943 12.66 -25.44 0.46
N VAL A 944 12.41 -26.25 -0.56
CA VAL A 944 11.15 -26.46 -1.26
C VAL A 944 11.19 -27.88 -1.80
N ASN A 945 10.06 -28.59 -1.78
CA ASN A 945 10.01 -30.01 -2.14
C ASN A 945 9.67 -30.26 -3.62
N LYS A 946 9.21 -29.24 -4.33
CA LYS A 946 8.84 -29.36 -5.74
C LYS A 946 10.05 -29.02 -6.61
N ALA A 947 10.74 -30.04 -7.10
CA ALA A 947 11.78 -29.87 -8.12
C ALA A 947 11.13 -29.55 -9.48
N PRO A 948 11.84 -28.85 -10.38
CA PRO A 948 11.45 -28.76 -11.78
C PRO A 948 11.42 -30.14 -12.43
N SER A 949 10.45 -30.40 -13.30
CA SER A 949 10.29 -31.68 -14.01
C SER A 949 11.16 -31.77 -15.27
N SER A 950 11.60 -30.64 -15.82
CA SER A 950 12.51 -30.56 -16.98
C SER A 950 13.38 -29.30 -16.90
N GLY A 951 14.40 -29.19 -17.75
CA GLY A 951 15.19 -27.97 -17.88
C GLY A 951 14.31 -26.78 -18.30
N PHE A 952 13.36 -27.00 -19.21
CA PHE A 952 12.43 -25.95 -19.63
C PHE A 952 11.56 -25.45 -18.49
N ASP A 953 10.96 -26.36 -17.73
CA ASP A 953 10.12 -26.02 -16.59
C ASP A 953 10.91 -25.31 -15.47
N ALA A 954 12.23 -25.52 -15.40
CA ALA A 954 13.12 -24.77 -14.51
C ALA A 954 13.29 -23.28 -14.90
N LEU A 955 13.03 -22.90 -16.16
CA LEU A 955 13.09 -21.52 -16.63
C LEU A 955 11.79 -20.73 -16.37
N SER A 956 10.68 -21.44 -16.13
CA SER A 956 9.33 -20.88 -16.00
C SER A 956 9.18 -19.86 -14.87
N ALA A 957 8.23 -18.94 -15.08
CA ALA A 957 7.83 -17.93 -14.10
C ALA A 957 7.43 -18.55 -12.75
N GLY A 958 7.86 -17.94 -11.65
CA GLY A 958 7.47 -18.37 -10.31
C GLY A 958 8.03 -19.72 -9.86
N ARG A 959 8.89 -20.38 -10.66
CA ARG A 959 9.51 -21.65 -10.26
C ARG A 959 10.48 -21.43 -9.11
N LEU A 960 10.24 -22.12 -8.00
CA LEU A 960 11.04 -22.00 -6.80
C LEU A 960 12.30 -22.88 -6.88
N HIS A 961 13.47 -22.26 -6.75
CA HIS A 961 14.75 -22.96 -6.84
C HIS A 961 15.48 -22.96 -5.49
N LYS A 962 15.73 -24.16 -4.95
CA LYS A 962 16.48 -24.30 -3.69
C LYS A 962 17.87 -23.68 -3.84
N GLY A 963 18.24 -22.83 -2.87
CA GLY A 963 19.54 -22.16 -2.84
C GLY A 963 19.55 -20.76 -3.45
N TYR A 964 18.49 -20.37 -4.14
CA TYR A 964 18.35 -19.09 -4.84
C TYR A 964 17.24 -18.22 -4.21
N PRO A 965 17.14 -16.93 -4.53
CA PRO A 965 16.04 -16.08 -4.10
C PRO A 965 14.67 -16.57 -4.60
N ILE A 966 13.59 -16.16 -3.94
CA ILE A 966 12.19 -16.41 -4.35
C ILE A 966 11.96 -15.91 -5.78
N SER A 967 12.34 -14.67 -6.04
CA SER A 967 12.24 -14.03 -7.36
C SER A 967 13.54 -14.22 -8.17
N GLY A 968 14.09 -15.43 -8.19
CA GLY A 968 15.29 -15.77 -8.95
C GLY A 968 15.01 -15.82 -10.46
N LEU A 969 15.87 -15.22 -11.27
CA LEU A 969 15.80 -15.25 -12.72
C LEU A 969 16.75 -16.31 -13.28
N PHE A 970 16.20 -17.24 -14.06
CA PHE A 970 16.94 -18.32 -14.71
C PHE A 970 16.78 -18.24 -16.23
N SER A 971 17.86 -18.49 -16.96
CA SER A 971 17.95 -18.44 -18.41
C SER A 971 18.66 -19.70 -18.94
N TYR A 972 18.58 -19.97 -20.23
CA TYR A 972 19.56 -20.86 -20.88
C TYR A 972 20.71 -20.02 -21.46
N ASP A 973 21.90 -20.60 -21.61
CA ASP A 973 23.03 -19.89 -22.23
C ASP A 973 22.84 -19.82 -23.75
N TYR A 974 22.51 -18.64 -24.27
CA TYR A 974 22.28 -18.42 -25.70
C TYR A 974 23.60 -18.46 -26.49
N ALA A 975 23.62 -19.25 -27.56
CA ALA A 975 24.82 -19.46 -28.39
C ALA A 975 24.75 -18.85 -29.79
N GLY A 976 23.65 -18.16 -30.14
CA GLY A 976 23.44 -17.56 -31.46
C GLY A 976 22.40 -18.31 -32.28
N LEU A 977 22.37 -18.02 -33.58
CA LEU A 977 21.53 -18.70 -34.56
C LEU A 977 22.41 -19.46 -35.55
N GLU A 978 21.92 -20.61 -36.01
CA GLU A 978 22.55 -21.41 -37.07
C GLU A 978 21.52 -21.70 -38.17
N VAL A 979 21.97 -21.81 -39.42
CA VAL A 979 21.13 -22.28 -40.53
C VAL A 979 21.71 -23.59 -41.06
N VAL A 980 20.94 -24.68 -40.95
CA VAL A 980 21.29 -26.02 -41.45
C VAL A 980 20.18 -26.48 -42.39
N ASP A 981 20.54 -26.87 -43.61
CA ASP A 981 19.59 -27.35 -44.63
C ASP A 981 18.39 -26.41 -44.88
N GLY A 982 18.61 -25.10 -44.76
CA GLY A 982 17.60 -24.06 -44.93
C GLY A 982 16.69 -23.84 -43.72
N LEU A 983 16.90 -24.58 -42.63
CA LEU A 983 16.21 -24.41 -41.36
C LEU A 983 17.06 -23.58 -40.38
N GLN A 984 16.43 -22.61 -39.72
CA GLN A 984 17.08 -21.78 -38.71
C GLN A 984 16.87 -22.37 -37.31
N TYR A 985 17.97 -22.49 -36.56
CA TYR A 985 18.01 -23.04 -35.21
C TYR A 985 18.47 -21.99 -34.20
N VAL A 986 17.81 -21.98 -33.04
CA VAL A 986 18.25 -21.20 -31.87
C VAL A 986 19.17 -22.07 -31.04
N LEU A 987 20.42 -21.65 -30.89
CA LEU A 987 21.45 -22.45 -30.22
C LEU A 987 21.52 -22.15 -28.72
N TRP A 988 21.82 -23.18 -27.92
CA TRP A 988 22.13 -23.05 -26.50
C TRP A 988 23.40 -23.81 -26.11
N ARG A 989 24.05 -23.43 -25.00
CA ARG A 989 25.18 -24.18 -24.42
C ARG A 989 24.78 -24.94 -23.17
N ASP A 990 25.22 -26.19 -23.07
CA ASP A 990 25.09 -26.98 -21.85
C ASP A 990 26.10 -26.55 -20.78
N ARG A 991 26.01 -27.18 -19.60
CA ARG A 991 26.91 -26.90 -18.47
C ARG A 991 28.38 -27.19 -18.78
N GLU A 992 28.68 -28.08 -19.72
CA GLU A 992 30.05 -28.44 -20.13
C GLU A 992 30.60 -27.47 -21.19
N GLY A 993 29.74 -26.60 -21.74
CA GLY A 993 30.06 -25.61 -22.76
C GLY A 993 29.83 -26.09 -24.19
N ASN A 994 29.25 -27.28 -24.39
CA ASN A 994 28.93 -27.78 -25.73
C ASN A 994 27.70 -27.05 -26.28
N THR A 995 27.72 -26.72 -27.57
CA THR A 995 26.60 -26.06 -28.24
C THR A 995 25.63 -27.09 -28.81
N HIS A 996 24.35 -26.88 -28.58
CA HIS A 996 23.24 -27.70 -29.03
C HIS A 996 22.32 -26.87 -29.92
N ASN A 997 21.80 -27.48 -30.97
CA ASN A 997 20.77 -26.92 -31.87
C ASN A 997 19.39 -27.54 -31.64
N SER A 998 19.19 -28.27 -30.53
CA SER A 998 17.89 -28.81 -30.13
C SER A 998 17.05 -27.76 -29.40
N SER A 999 15.72 -27.92 -29.41
CA SER A 999 14.82 -27.09 -28.60
C SER A 999 15.13 -27.22 -27.11
N VAL A 1000 15.03 -26.11 -26.36
CA VAL A 1000 15.10 -26.12 -24.89
C VAL A 1000 13.95 -26.87 -24.22
N THR A 1001 12.88 -27.22 -24.95
CA THR A 1001 11.82 -28.12 -24.46
C THR A 1001 12.12 -29.59 -24.61
N ASN A 1002 13.20 -29.95 -25.32
CA ASN A 1002 13.63 -31.32 -25.51
C ASN A 1002 14.24 -31.88 -24.22
N ASP A 1003 14.12 -33.20 -24.01
CA ASP A 1003 14.68 -33.90 -22.84
C ASP A 1003 16.21 -33.78 -22.71
N SER A 1004 16.91 -33.43 -23.80
CA SER A 1004 18.35 -33.12 -23.79
C SER A 1004 18.69 -31.85 -23.01
N PHE A 1005 17.76 -30.88 -22.87
CA PHE A 1005 17.94 -29.70 -22.03
C PHE A 1005 17.48 -30.01 -20.60
N THR A 1006 18.45 -30.18 -19.70
CA THR A 1006 18.18 -30.64 -18.34
C THR A 1006 18.20 -29.48 -17.33
N VAL A 1007 17.73 -29.76 -16.12
CA VAL A 1007 17.77 -28.79 -15.01
C VAL A 1007 19.20 -28.33 -14.68
N ASN A 1008 20.23 -29.12 -15.03
CA ASN A 1008 21.63 -28.75 -14.80
C ASN A 1008 22.17 -27.73 -15.81
N ASP A 1009 21.48 -27.53 -16.94
CA ASP A 1009 21.92 -26.67 -18.05
C ASP A 1009 21.43 -25.23 -17.92
N ILE A 1010 20.55 -24.95 -16.95
CA ILE A 1010 20.06 -23.60 -16.67
C ILE A 1010 21.15 -22.72 -16.05
N VAL A 1011 21.11 -21.44 -16.39
CA VAL A 1011 21.98 -20.38 -15.87
C VAL A 1011 21.19 -19.52 -14.90
N TYR A 1012 21.71 -19.33 -13.69
CA TYR A 1012 21.17 -18.34 -12.74
C TYR A 1012 21.67 -16.95 -13.12
N SER A 1013 20.77 -16.13 -13.70
CA SER A 1013 21.11 -14.80 -14.22
C SER A 1013 21.05 -13.71 -13.15
N GLY A 1014 20.32 -13.91 -12.06
CA GLY A 1014 20.25 -12.97 -10.94
C GLY A 1014 18.92 -12.98 -10.20
N SER A 1015 18.63 -11.92 -9.46
CA SER A 1015 17.34 -11.72 -8.77
C SER A 1015 16.57 -10.63 -9.49
N LEU A 1016 15.25 -10.77 -9.60
CA LEU A 1016 14.37 -9.70 -10.06
C LEU A 1016 14.14 -8.65 -8.98
N ASP A 1017 14.21 -9.02 -7.70
CA ASP A 1017 14.05 -8.06 -6.61
C ASP A 1017 15.35 -7.27 -6.35
N PRO A 1018 15.27 -5.93 -6.19
CA PRO A 1018 16.41 -5.09 -5.83
C PRO A 1018 16.99 -5.49 -4.47
N LYS A 1019 18.31 -5.68 -4.45
CA LYS A 1019 19.05 -6.01 -3.22
C LYS A 1019 19.38 -4.75 -2.43
N PHE A 1020 19.67 -3.65 -3.12
CA PHE A 1020 19.91 -2.34 -2.53
C PHE A 1020 18.77 -1.42 -2.93
N VAL A 1021 18.17 -0.76 -1.93
CA VAL A 1021 17.19 0.29 -2.13
C VAL A 1021 17.56 1.45 -1.23
N GLY A 1022 17.71 2.64 -1.81
CA GLY A 1022 18.05 3.81 -1.03
C GLY A 1022 17.50 5.10 -1.61
N THR A 1023 17.38 6.10 -0.78
CA THR A 1023 16.99 7.45 -1.16
C THR A 1023 17.90 8.48 -0.52
N PHE A 1024 18.16 9.54 -1.27
CA PHE A 1024 18.86 10.71 -0.80
C PHE A 1024 18.02 11.95 -1.10
N THR A 1025 17.74 12.77 -0.09
CA THR A 1025 16.91 13.97 -0.22
C THR A 1025 17.62 15.17 0.39
N PRO A 1026 18.37 15.95 -0.40
CA PRO A 1026 18.79 17.28 0.01
C PRO A 1026 17.61 18.25 0.05
N GLU A 1027 17.64 19.18 1.00
CA GLU A 1027 16.70 20.27 1.14
C GLU A 1027 17.44 21.57 1.48
N LEU A 1028 17.08 22.63 0.76
CA LEU A 1028 17.58 23.98 0.95
C LEU A 1028 16.41 24.87 1.35
N THR A 1029 16.59 25.71 2.37
CA THR A 1029 15.58 26.71 2.76
C THR A 1029 16.20 28.10 2.83
N TRP A 1030 15.52 29.11 2.30
CA TRP A 1030 16.01 30.49 2.33
C TRP A 1030 14.89 31.49 2.08
N LYS A 1031 14.73 32.51 2.94
CA LYS A 1031 13.71 33.57 2.83
C LYS A 1031 12.27 33.04 2.70
N GLY A 1032 12.02 31.85 3.25
CA GLY A 1032 10.77 31.11 3.16
C GLY A 1032 10.55 30.35 1.85
N PHE A 1033 11.50 30.42 0.92
CA PHE A 1033 11.60 29.42 -0.14
C PHE A 1033 12.16 28.12 0.41
N SER A 1034 11.67 27.01 -0.11
CA SER A 1034 12.29 25.69 0.05
C SER A 1034 12.51 25.05 -1.32
N LEU A 1035 13.62 24.32 -1.46
CA LEU A 1035 13.91 23.48 -2.61
C LEU A 1035 14.35 22.11 -2.09
N SER A 1036 13.66 21.05 -2.48
CA SER A 1036 14.08 19.69 -2.19
C SER A 1036 14.07 18.84 -3.46
N GLY A 1037 14.93 17.83 -3.49
CA GLY A 1037 14.97 16.86 -4.59
C GLY A 1037 15.18 15.45 -4.04
N MET A 1038 14.33 14.49 -4.41
CA MET A 1038 14.48 13.11 -3.96
C MET A 1038 15.12 12.24 -5.04
N PHE A 1039 16.32 11.75 -4.77
CA PHE A 1039 16.99 10.73 -5.56
C PHE A 1039 16.64 9.35 -5.00
N ALA A 1040 16.17 8.43 -5.83
CA ALA A 1040 15.93 7.04 -5.47
C ALA A 1040 16.85 6.12 -6.27
N TYR A 1041 17.49 5.18 -5.58
CA TYR A 1041 18.41 4.20 -6.13
C TYR A 1041 17.90 2.79 -5.86
N TYR A 1042 17.89 1.97 -6.90
CA TYR A 1042 17.55 0.55 -6.86
C TYR A 1042 18.67 -0.23 -7.54
N GLY A 1043 19.21 -1.26 -6.89
CA GLY A 1043 20.40 -1.95 -7.38
C GLY A 1043 20.60 -3.39 -6.92
N GLY A 1044 21.53 -4.09 -7.58
CA GLY A 1044 21.92 -5.47 -7.32
C GLY A 1044 20.97 -6.55 -7.88
N HIS A 1045 20.14 -6.17 -8.84
CA HIS A 1045 19.12 -7.00 -9.49
C HIS A 1045 19.23 -6.94 -11.02
N VAL A 1046 18.52 -7.82 -11.69
CA VAL A 1046 18.52 -7.97 -13.15
C VAL A 1046 17.09 -7.94 -13.68
N MET A 1047 16.95 -7.70 -14.97
CA MET A 1047 15.69 -7.76 -15.69
C MET A 1047 15.90 -8.40 -17.06
N ARG A 1048 14.82 -8.91 -17.64
CA ARG A 1048 14.77 -9.17 -19.07
C ARG A 1048 14.50 -7.89 -19.86
N VAL A 1049 15.04 -7.79 -21.06
CA VAL A 1049 14.79 -6.72 -22.04
C VAL A 1049 14.84 -7.28 -23.45
N ASN A 1050 14.28 -6.52 -24.41
CA ASN A 1050 14.39 -6.78 -25.85
C ASN A 1050 13.89 -8.17 -26.26
N THR A 1051 12.94 -8.73 -25.51
CA THR A 1051 12.38 -10.04 -25.83
C THR A 1051 11.49 -9.99 -27.08
N ASP A 1052 10.83 -8.85 -27.32
CA ASP A 1052 10.08 -8.54 -28.55
C ASP A 1052 10.99 -8.51 -29.80
N ASP A 1053 12.30 -8.24 -29.67
CA ASP A 1053 13.25 -8.26 -30.80
C ASP A 1053 13.65 -9.69 -31.20
N MET A 1054 13.34 -10.67 -30.34
CA MET A 1054 13.65 -12.08 -30.54
C MET A 1054 12.38 -12.92 -30.74
N THR A 1055 11.32 -12.31 -31.24
CA THR A 1055 10.12 -12.99 -31.73
C THR A 1055 10.06 -12.96 -33.25
N ALA A 1056 9.26 -13.85 -33.81
CA ALA A 1056 8.87 -13.89 -35.20
C ALA A 1056 7.35 -13.93 -35.27
N GLU A 1057 6.79 -13.10 -36.14
CA GLU A 1057 5.37 -13.15 -36.48
C GLU A 1057 5.19 -12.96 -37.99
N GLY A 1058 3.95 -13.05 -38.44
CA GLY A 1058 3.56 -12.94 -39.83
C GLY A 1058 3.43 -14.30 -40.52
N SER A 1059 2.87 -14.30 -41.73
CA SER A 1059 2.79 -15.50 -42.57
C SER A 1059 2.70 -15.10 -44.05
N GLU A 1060 2.34 -16.05 -44.91
CA GLU A 1060 2.01 -15.79 -46.32
C GLU A 1060 0.98 -14.66 -46.51
N SER A 1061 0.03 -14.50 -45.59
CA SER A 1061 -1.02 -13.46 -45.70
C SER A 1061 -0.64 -12.10 -45.08
N GLY A 1062 0.61 -11.96 -44.63
CA GLY A 1062 1.20 -10.74 -44.06
C GLY A 1062 1.37 -10.73 -42.55
N TYR A 1063 1.85 -9.60 -42.03
CA TYR A 1063 2.06 -9.33 -40.60
C TYR A 1063 0.80 -8.75 -39.97
N ASN A 1064 -0.36 -9.43 -40.09
CA ASN A 1064 -1.60 -8.97 -39.45
C ASN A 1064 -2.79 -9.95 -39.61
N ILE A 1065 -2.73 -11.16 -39.06
CA ILE A 1065 -3.78 -12.19 -39.34
C ILE A 1065 -4.51 -12.66 -38.08
N THR A 1066 -4.06 -12.27 -36.89
CA THR A 1066 -4.75 -12.62 -35.64
C THR A 1066 -5.78 -11.55 -35.28
N THR A 1067 -6.96 -12.00 -34.88
CA THR A 1067 -8.11 -11.21 -34.36
C THR A 1067 -7.81 -10.46 -33.04
N PHE A 1068 -6.57 -10.53 -32.58
CA PHE A 1068 -5.97 -9.77 -31.48
C PHE A 1068 -4.54 -9.47 -31.94
N ILE A 1069 -4.23 -8.22 -32.26
CA ILE A 1069 -2.91 -7.86 -32.79
C ILE A 1069 -2.04 -7.38 -31.64
N ASP A 1070 -0.90 -8.05 -31.45
CA ASP A 1070 0.24 -7.49 -30.73
C ASP A 1070 1.02 -6.57 -31.68
N ALA A 1071 1.66 -5.55 -31.12
CA ALA A 1071 2.27 -4.49 -31.90
C ALA A 1071 3.56 -4.94 -32.61
N ILE A 1072 3.64 -4.75 -33.94
CA ILE A 1072 4.80 -5.17 -34.75
C ILE A 1072 6.06 -4.35 -34.38
N PRO A 1073 7.15 -4.99 -33.91
CA PRO A 1073 8.43 -4.31 -33.65
C PRO A 1073 9.11 -3.86 -34.95
N SER A 1074 9.80 -2.71 -34.92
CA SER A 1074 10.59 -2.26 -36.09
C SER A 1074 11.82 -3.15 -36.34
N SER A 1075 12.32 -3.83 -35.31
CA SER A 1075 13.47 -4.75 -35.36
C SER A 1075 13.24 -5.95 -36.29
N TYR A 1076 12.00 -6.26 -36.67
CA TYR A 1076 11.71 -7.29 -37.67
C TYR A 1076 12.34 -6.98 -39.04
N LEU A 1077 12.59 -5.71 -39.35
CA LEU A 1077 13.26 -5.29 -40.58
C LEU A 1077 14.74 -5.69 -40.60
N ASP A 1078 15.37 -5.91 -39.44
CA ASP A 1078 16.80 -6.21 -39.38
C ASP A 1078 17.15 -7.53 -40.06
N TYR A 1079 16.25 -8.53 -39.99
CA TYR A 1079 16.39 -9.78 -40.74
C TYR A 1079 16.46 -9.53 -42.25
N TRP A 1080 15.48 -8.80 -42.78
CA TRP A 1080 15.39 -8.53 -44.22
C TRP A 1080 16.48 -7.59 -44.73
N ARG A 1081 16.81 -6.54 -43.98
CA ARG A 1081 17.82 -5.53 -44.36
C ARG A 1081 19.25 -6.04 -44.25
N SER A 1082 19.53 -6.92 -43.29
CA SER A 1082 20.88 -7.51 -43.14
C SER A 1082 21.17 -8.58 -44.18
N GLY A 1083 20.15 -9.37 -44.55
CA GLY A 1083 20.32 -10.57 -45.37
C GLY A 1083 21.10 -11.70 -44.68
N ASP A 1084 21.41 -11.58 -43.38
CA ASP A 1084 22.19 -12.56 -42.60
C ASP A 1084 21.28 -13.30 -41.60
N ALA A 1085 20.79 -14.45 -42.04
CA ALA A 1085 19.94 -15.34 -41.24
C ALA A 1085 20.66 -15.99 -40.05
N THR A 1086 21.94 -15.69 -39.79
CA THR A 1086 22.64 -16.14 -38.56
C THR A 1086 22.65 -15.08 -37.46
N ARG A 1087 22.18 -13.86 -37.75
CA ARG A 1087 22.17 -12.74 -36.79
C ARG A 1087 20.78 -12.41 -36.24
N TYR A 1088 19.75 -12.54 -37.07
CA TYR A 1088 18.38 -12.17 -36.74
C TYR A 1088 17.43 -13.32 -37.04
N LEU A 1089 16.37 -13.46 -36.25
CA LEU A 1089 15.36 -14.48 -36.47
C LEU A 1089 14.59 -14.19 -37.76
N ALA A 1090 14.34 -15.25 -38.52
CA ALA A 1090 13.46 -15.17 -39.69
C ALA A 1090 12.04 -14.82 -39.26
N ASN A 1091 11.34 -13.98 -40.01
CA ASN A 1091 9.97 -13.56 -39.71
C ASN A 1091 9.13 -13.53 -41.00
N GLY A 1092 7.83 -13.19 -40.88
CA GLY A 1092 6.89 -13.29 -41.99
C GLY A 1092 6.70 -14.74 -42.41
N TYR A 1093 6.63 -15.00 -43.71
CA TYR A 1093 6.60 -16.37 -44.23
C TYR A 1093 7.94 -17.11 -44.08
N ALA A 1094 9.05 -16.40 -43.84
CA ALA A 1094 10.34 -17.05 -43.60
C ALA A 1094 10.44 -17.72 -42.23
N SER A 1095 9.58 -17.36 -41.27
CA SER A 1095 9.54 -17.99 -39.94
C SER A 1095 9.15 -19.47 -39.98
N ASP A 1096 8.48 -19.94 -41.04
CA ASP A 1096 8.18 -21.37 -41.27
C ASP A 1096 9.46 -22.23 -41.33
N ASN A 1097 10.61 -21.63 -41.62
CA ASN A 1097 11.90 -22.31 -41.61
C ASN A 1097 12.57 -22.35 -40.23
N ILE A 1098 11.98 -21.74 -39.20
CA ILE A 1098 12.46 -21.83 -37.82
C ILE A 1098 12.02 -23.17 -37.24
N VAL A 1099 12.93 -23.91 -36.62
CA VAL A 1099 12.59 -25.19 -35.97
C VAL A 1099 11.85 -24.97 -34.65
N ALA A 1100 10.53 -24.80 -34.80
CA ALA A 1100 9.36 -24.96 -33.91
C ALA A 1100 9.46 -24.60 -32.41
N SER A 1101 10.50 -23.90 -31.95
CA SER A 1101 10.70 -23.63 -30.51
C SER A 1101 11.21 -22.23 -30.18
N ALA A 1102 11.45 -21.37 -31.18
CA ALA A 1102 12.06 -20.07 -30.95
C ALA A 1102 11.09 -19.05 -30.31
N ASP A 1103 9.92 -18.81 -30.90
CA ASP A 1103 9.11 -17.63 -30.54
C ASP A 1103 8.62 -17.58 -29.10
N LEU A 1104 8.33 -18.73 -28.49
CA LEU A 1104 7.83 -18.74 -27.11
C LEU A 1104 8.95 -18.72 -26.06
N TYR A 1105 10.16 -19.16 -26.41
CA TYR A 1105 11.19 -19.47 -25.42
C TYR A 1105 12.49 -18.66 -25.57
N THR A 1106 12.70 -17.92 -26.67
CA THR A 1106 13.79 -16.94 -26.81
C THR A 1106 13.79 -15.89 -25.70
N ARG A 1107 12.62 -15.58 -25.12
CA ARG A 1107 12.53 -14.75 -23.90
C ARG A 1107 13.43 -15.26 -22.76
N TYR A 1108 13.67 -16.57 -22.66
CA TYR A 1108 14.53 -17.17 -21.63
C TYR A 1108 16.02 -17.18 -21.99
N ALA A 1109 16.42 -16.64 -23.13
CA ALA A 1109 17.82 -16.52 -23.53
C ALA A 1109 18.63 -15.64 -22.56
N SER A 1110 19.87 -16.01 -22.27
CA SER A 1110 20.78 -15.24 -21.41
C SER A 1110 21.10 -13.84 -21.97
N CYS A 1111 21.09 -13.68 -23.30
CA CYS A 1111 21.34 -12.39 -23.97
C CYS A 1111 20.28 -11.32 -23.67
N ASN A 1112 19.07 -11.74 -23.27
CA ASN A 1112 17.98 -10.84 -22.92
C ASN A 1112 18.07 -10.35 -21.48
N VAL A 1113 19.06 -10.78 -20.69
CA VAL A 1113 19.19 -10.37 -19.28
C VAL A 1113 20.22 -9.25 -19.14
N VAL A 1114 19.78 -8.13 -18.57
CA VAL A 1114 20.63 -6.96 -18.29
C VAL A 1114 20.55 -6.52 -16.82
N PRO A 1115 21.55 -5.79 -16.32
CA PRO A 1115 21.47 -5.17 -14.99
C PRO A 1115 20.29 -4.19 -14.90
N ALA A 1116 19.45 -4.34 -13.89
CA ALA A 1116 18.30 -3.47 -13.64
C ALA A 1116 18.64 -2.33 -12.65
N ASP A 1117 19.92 -2.06 -12.40
CA ASP A 1117 20.32 -0.95 -11.53
C ASP A 1117 19.94 0.41 -12.15
N TYR A 1118 19.28 1.28 -11.36
CA TYR A 1118 18.96 2.64 -11.79
C TYR A 1118 18.99 3.63 -10.62
N LEU A 1119 19.25 4.89 -10.97
CA LEU A 1119 19.07 6.08 -10.12
C LEU A 1119 18.00 6.95 -10.78
N LYS A 1120 17.03 7.42 -10.02
CA LYS A 1120 15.95 8.29 -10.52
C LYS A 1120 15.79 9.52 -9.66
N LEU A 1121 15.73 10.69 -10.28
CA LEU A 1121 15.29 11.92 -9.62
C LEU A 1121 13.76 11.89 -9.58
N ARG A 1122 13.23 11.33 -8.50
CA ARG A 1122 11.81 11.01 -8.33
C ARG A 1122 10.95 12.24 -8.24
N ASN A 1123 11.39 13.24 -7.50
CA ASN A 1123 10.70 14.51 -7.43
C ASN A 1123 11.66 15.68 -7.19
N ILE A 1124 11.23 16.85 -7.65
CA ILE A 1124 11.75 18.15 -7.25
C ILE A 1124 10.56 18.94 -6.70
N VAL A 1125 10.73 19.52 -5.52
CA VAL A 1125 9.71 20.34 -4.88
C VAL A 1125 10.27 21.73 -4.61
N VAL A 1126 9.55 22.74 -5.08
CA VAL A 1126 9.80 24.15 -4.74
C VAL A 1126 8.62 24.64 -3.90
N GLY A 1127 8.91 25.13 -2.71
CA GLY A 1127 7.91 25.70 -1.80
C GLY A 1127 8.17 27.17 -1.51
N TYR A 1128 7.11 27.89 -1.17
CA TYR A 1128 7.18 29.22 -0.56
C TYR A 1128 6.14 29.34 0.55
N THR A 1129 6.61 29.49 1.78
CA THR A 1129 5.77 29.82 2.94
C THR A 1129 5.65 31.32 3.05
N PHE A 1130 4.47 31.91 3.16
CA PHE A 1130 4.31 33.36 3.27
C PHE A 1130 4.73 33.87 4.66
N PRO A 1131 5.21 35.12 4.79
CA PRO A 1131 5.47 35.71 6.10
C PRO A 1131 4.16 35.87 6.90
N ASN A 1132 4.15 35.42 8.16
CA ASN A 1132 2.97 35.49 9.03
C ASN A 1132 2.42 36.92 9.22
N GLN A 1133 3.28 37.94 9.10
CA GLN A 1133 2.87 39.34 9.16
C GLN A 1133 1.94 39.75 8.02
N LEU A 1134 2.06 39.12 6.85
CA LEU A 1134 1.21 39.39 5.69
C LEU A 1134 -0.08 38.57 5.76
N THR A 1135 0.01 37.28 6.10
CA THR A 1135 -1.15 36.38 6.16
C THR A 1135 -2.13 36.78 7.27
N ARG A 1136 -1.62 37.19 8.45
CA ARG A 1136 -2.48 37.60 9.57
C ARG A 1136 -3.30 38.86 9.27
N ARG A 1137 -2.83 39.75 8.38
CA ARG A 1137 -3.60 40.95 7.96
C ARG A 1137 -4.90 40.61 7.23
N ILE A 1138 -4.99 39.41 6.67
CA ILE A 1138 -6.17 38.89 5.95
C ILE A 1138 -6.85 37.73 6.70
N GLY A 1139 -6.51 37.54 7.98
CA GLY A 1139 -7.14 36.52 8.83
C GLY A 1139 -6.63 35.09 8.62
N ILE A 1140 -5.43 34.91 8.05
CA ILE A 1140 -4.81 33.61 7.80
C ILE A 1140 -3.60 33.43 8.73
N ASN A 1141 -3.52 32.30 9.44
CA ASN A 1141 -2.38 31.98 10.31
C ASN A 1141 -1.15 31.60 9.49
N GLU A 1142 -1.32 30.72 8.50
CA GLU A 1142 -0.24 30.24 7.63
C GLU A 1142 -0.74 30.06 6.19
N ALA A 1143 0.09 30.41 5.22
CA ALA A 1143 -0.13 30.11 3.82
C ALA A 1143 1.14 29.54 3.20
N ARG A 1144 1.02 28.45 2.41
CA ARG A 1144 2.13 27.82 1.69
C ARG A 1144 1.72 27.54 0.24
N LEU A 1145 2.57 27.93 -0.70
CA LEU A 1145 2.49 27.51 -2.10
C LEU A 1145 3.60 26.51 -2.39
N ARG A 1146 3.29 25.45 -3.14
CA ARG A 1146 4.30 24.48 -3.58
C ARG A 1146 4.06 24.08 -5.02
N VAL A 1147 5.15 23.81 -5.73
CA VAL A 1147 5.16 23.21 -7.06
C VAL A 1147 6.04 21.98 -6.99
N GLN A 1148 5.54 20.85 -7.47
CA GLN A 1148 6.27 19.59 -7.53
C GLN A 1148 6.28 19.06 -8.95
N MET A 1149 7.45 18.59 -9.40
CA MET A 1149 7.59 17.79 -10.60
C MET A 1149 7.98 16.37 -10.21
N THR A 1150 7.31 15.35 -10.73
CA THR A 1150 7.63 13.93 -10.49
C THR A 1150 8.19 13.25 -11.74
N ASN A 1151 8.97 12.18 -11.55
CA ASN A 1151 9.66 11.41 -12.60
C ASN A 1151 10.54 12.29 -13.51
N VAL A 1152 11.42 13.08 -12.90
CA VAL A 1152 12.18 14.13 -13.60
C VAL A 1152 13.20 13.54 -14.57
N ALA A 1153 14.03 12.61 -14.09
CA ALA A 1153 15.11 11.99 -14.85
C ALA A 1153 15.48 10.59 -14.31
N THR A 1154 15.89 9.69 -15.21
CA THR A 1154 16.37 8.33 -14.89
C THR A 1154 17.76 8.13 -15.47
N TRP A 1155 18.66 7.53 -14.69
CA TRP A 1155 19.95 7.01 -15.14
C TRP A 1155 19.97 5.50 -14.92
N VAL A 1156 20.33 4.76 -15.96
CA VAL A 1156 20.30 3.29 -15.95
C VAL A 1156 21.70 2.74 -16.16
N ARG A 1157 21.98 1.56 -15.60
CA ARG A 1157 23.27 0.88 -15.77
C ARG A 1157 23.32 -0.01 -17.01
N ASN A 1158 22.18 -0.49 -17.51
CA ASN A 1158 22.15 -1.40 -18.66
C ASN A 1158 22.59 -0.71 -19.95
N ASN A 1159 23.15 -1.51 -20.86
CA ASN A 1159 23.54 -1.10 -22.20
C ASN A 1159 22.35 -0.96 -23.18
N ALA A 1160 21.19 -1.55 -22.85
CA ALA A 1160 19.97 -1.44 -23.64
C ALA A 1160 19.31 -0.05 -23.55
N GLY A 1161 19.74 0.81 -22.60
CA GLY A 1161 19.15 2.14 -22.39
C GLY A 1161 17.71 2.11 -21.87
N LYS A 1162 17.25 0.98 -21.34
CA LYS A 1162 15.86 0.77 -20.88
C LYS A 1162 15.71 1.14 -19.40
N ASP A 1163 14.69 1.93 -19.09
CA ASP A 1163 14.27 2.23 -17.71
C ASP A 1163 13.66 0.95 -17.10
N PRO A 1164 14.23 0.39 -16.02
CA PRO A 1164 13.72 -0.84 -15.40
C PRO A 1164 12.29 -0.75 -14.84
N GLU A 1165 11.73 0.44 -14.71
CA GLU A 1165 10.31 0.62 -14.34
C GLU A 1165 9.37 0.67 -15.55
N ALA A 1166 9.92 0.84 -16.75
CA ALA A 1166 9.18 0.84 -18.02
C ALA A 1166 9.36 -0.50 -18.77
N VAL A 1167 9.75 -1.56 -18.06
CA VAL A 1167 9.89 -2.91 -18.61
C VAL A 1167 9.32 -3.88 -17.59
N ASN A 1168 8.61 -4.91 -18.06
CA ASN A 1168 8.30 -6.04 -17.22
C ASN A 1168 9.59 -6.83 -16.96
N ALA A 1169 10.17 -6.68 -15.77
CA ALA A 1169 11.47 -7.28 -15.47
C ALA A 1169 11.52 -8.81 -15.63
N PHE A 1170 10.37 -9.49 -15.52
CA PHE A 1170 10.27 -10.93 -15.67
C PHE A 1170 10.29 -11.37 -17.13
N ASP A 1171 9.40 -10.88 -18.00
CA ASP A 1171 9.27 -11.37 -19.38
C ASP A 1171 9.98 -10.50 -20.42
N GLY A 1172 10.44 -9.30 -20.04
CA GLY A 1172 11.17 -8.36 -20.89
C GLY A 1172 10.30 -7.47 -21.77
N SER A 1173 8.97 -7.61 -21.69
CA SER A 1173 8.02 -6.80 -22.45
C SER A 1173 8.10 -5.33 -22.05
N ASN A 1174 8.03 -4.45 -23.04
CA ASN A 1174 8.06 -3.02 -22.82
C ASN A 1174 6.76 -2.55 -22.14
N ARG A 1175 6.87 -1.58 -21.23
CA ARG A 1175 5.75 -0.89 -20.59
C ARG A 1175 5.83 0.62 -20.86
N ASN A 1176 4.70 1.32 -20.69
CA ASN A 1176 4.67 2.78 -20.72
C ASN A 1176 5.68 3.34 -19.71
N LYS A 1177 6.49 4.32 -20.15
CA LYS A 1177 7.30 5.11 -19.22
C LYS A 1177 6.36 5.90 -18.32
N ALA A 1178 6.68 5.97 -17.03
CA ALA A 1178 5.90 6.77 -16.10
C ALA A 1178 5.91 8.24 -16.57
N PRO A 1179 4.73 8.83 -16.90
CA PRO A 1179 4.67 10.18 -17.39
C PRO A 1179 5.11 11.17 -16.31
N ARG A 1180 5.59 12.34 -16.74
CA ARG A 1180 5.88 13.44 -15.83
C ARG A 1180 4.58 14.02 -15.31
N GLN A 1181 4.60 14.38 -14.03
CA GLN A 1181 3.47 15.05 -13.39
C GLN A 1181 3.94 16.37 -12.79
N TYR A 1182 3.10 17.39 -12.93
CA TYR A 1182 3.30 18.72 -12.39
C TYR A 1182 2.16 19.01 -11.42
N THR A 1183 2.48 19.18 -10.15
CA THR A 1183 1.47 19.44 -9.12
C THR A 1183 1.67 20.81 -8.50
N PHE A 1184 0.58 21.57 -8.48
CA PHE A 1184 0.49 22.87 -7.83
C PHE A 1184 -0.34 22.71 -6.57
N SER A 1185 0.21 23.10 -5.42
CA SER A 1185 -0.42 22.91 -4.11
C SER A 1185 -0.50 24.24 -3.36
N LEU A 1186 -1.67 24.50 -2.77
CA LEU A 1186 -1.91 25.59 -1.84
C LEU A 1186 -2.39 25.02 -0.51
N PHE A 1187 -1.75 25.43 0.57
CA PHE A 1187 -2.18 25.16 1.94
C PHE A 1187 -2.47 26.46 2.67
N LEU A 1188 -3.61 26.51 3.36
CA LEU A 1188 -4.05 27.60 4.21
C LEU A 1188 -4.44 27.07 5.59
N ASN A 1189 -3.99 27.74 6.64
CA ASN A 1189 -4.43 27.51 8.01
C ASN A 1189 -5.02 28.80 8.57
N PHE A 1190 -6.21 28.74 9.17
CA PHE A 1190 -6.92 29.89 9.77
C PHE A 1190 -7.03 29.77 11.29
#